data_AF-Q6F297-F1
#
_entry.id   AF-Q6F297-F1
#
_cell.length_a   1.000
_cell.length_b   1.000
_cell.length_c   1.000
_cell.angle_alpha   90.00
_cell.angle_beta   90.00
_cell.angle_gamma   90.00
#
_symmetry.space_group_name_H-M   'P 1'
#
loop_
_entity.id
_entity.type
_entity.pdbx_description
1 polymer ?
#
loop_
_entity_poly.entity_id
_entity_poly.type
_entity_poly.pdbx_seq_one_letter_code
_entity_poly.pdbx_strand_id
1 'polypeptide(L)'
;MKKLLLTLSSVLIVGGAAGSVISCGVKPEKEVVFALIGGSTMSDNDLEKLNAYKEMADEFNKTHSQENGFAPIKVVWRDSNYLNNSVLSGDNLPDLYISYVDAASTYLESTVADQVRDMEDSMGEEGFTKFTNDLITPAFINEGKYKDTQVVLPFGKSFDISVINVNLLFEFMGLFKNAGVEKKLEELKTTYEAYNIKRSDVLEQQTEMSGTKVFKDNLKIVGSNNNEIKSTENEIVLEESNYNYLINLFTNVENSIEGIKSIFASTDNVLELTKAMNQIIQSDGLDVTIKIDNNQYVKPKERYNFAFGIDSLDNKYYMDYASTDTGTEIIDIQNSEDFWYKATYENKKANIELNSKSKSFKDTSKYLQGMKEIALSNKGQENKLTYSEQWNGVFSTSRYEQNSQSRTYITQDFTKGTMFMGGASSANDFYFTSSWTKKVDVYRSQETSSAIAQENKNVTYTPVTRADIITTSKTNESNPQKAVFMSQGRGIAGFKSNGSNAAQKEESVKGFLNYIMQPIPSARFALRTSYMPATKSGMLVYENYLNGNFNNANGEPQNQTELEKAVKEIEQTYNGNEKITDSEIKELVPKYFYQIMTNGKPEWKAGISPVNTGFINDYLNPKIEDNDPNISLVSSKANPVTDIVRSGIKNSINGTNTIMDLAKKPNMSFYDLLSEAKDPKDPSYLTYWLRRNQGDFYQEININHK
;
A
#
# COMPACT_ATOMS: atom_id res chain seq x y z
N MET A 1 -42.18 -43.07 -5.14
CA MET A 1 -42.29 -44.04 -4.03
C MET A 1 -40.93 -44.68 -3.74
N LYS A 2 -40.00 -43.91 -3.16
CA LYS A 2 -38.63 -44.31 -2.78
C LYS A 2 -38.32 -43.74 -1.37
N LYS A 3 -39.15 -44.14 -0.40
CA LYS A 3 -38.99 -43.87 1.03
C LYS A 3 -39.59 -45.05 1.79
N LEU A 4 -38.91 -46.20 1.83
CA LEU A 4 -39.24 -47.30 2.75
C LEU A 4 -38.14 -48.39 2.90
N LEU A 5 -36.87 -48.08 2.66
CA LEU A 5 -35.79 -49.09 2.67
C LEU A 5 -34.53 -48.65 3.43
N LEU A 6 -34.68 -47.72 4.38
CA LEU A 6 -33.58 -47.18 5.20
C LEU A 6 -33.84 -47.26 6.72
N THR A 7 -34.78 -48.10 7.15
CA THR A 7 -35.17 -48.22 8.57
C THR A 7 -35.29 -49.69 9.02
N LEU A 8 -34.33 -50.55 8.64
CA LEU A 8 -34.29 -51.93 9.12
C LEU A 8 -32.89 -52.56 9.03
N SER A 9 -31.90 -51.93 9.65
CA SER A 9 -30.62 -52.62 9.98
C SER A 9 -29.85 -51.96 11.13
N SER A 10 -30.57 -51.33 12.06
CA SER A 10 -30.04 -50.94 13.35
C SER A 10 -30.83 -51.67 14.43
N VAL A 11 -30.13 -52.58 15.13
CA VAL A 11 -30.23 -52.89 16.57
C VAL A 11 -29.85 -54.37 16.80
N LEU A 12 -28.87 -54.56 17.70
CA LEU A 12 -28.38 -55.79 18.35
C LEU A 12 -27.42 -56.69 17.57
N ILE A 13 -26.11 -56.40 17.69
CA ILE A 13 -25.23 -57.16 18.60
C ILE A 13 -24.26 -56.17 19.27
N VAL A 14 -24.49 -55.90 20.55
CA VAL A 14 -23.53 -55.30 21.48
C VAL A 14 -22.93 -56.45 22.29
N GLY A 15 -21.60 -56.50 22.39
CA GLY A 15 -20.88 -57.26 23.41
C GLY A 15 -19.82 -58.21 22.86
N GLY A 16 -18.57 -57.73 22.77
CA GLY A 16 -17.43 -58.58 22.42
C GLY A 16 -16.12 -57.85 22.13
N ALA A 17 -15.55 -57.22 23.16
CA ALA A 17 -14.12 -57.00 23.37
C ALA A 17 -13.27 -56.32 22.28
N ALA A 18 -12.97 -55.04 22.52
CA ALA A 18 -11.61 -54.48 22.55
C ALA A 18 -10.58 -55.13 21.59
N GLY A 19 -10.62 -54.72 20.33
CA GLY A 19 -9.58 -55.00 19.35
C GLY A 19 -9.34 -53.76 18.52
N SER A 20 -8.55 -52.83 19.07
CA SER A 20 -7.80 -51.81 18.34
C SER A 20 -8.46 -51.30 17.05
N VAL A 21 -9.38 -50.34 17.19
CA VAL A 21 -9.53 -49.34 16.14
C VAL A 21 -8.22 -48.56 16.18
N ILE A 22 -7.21 -49.02 15.44
CA ILE A 22 -6.13 -48.15 15.04
C ILE A 22 -6.82 -47.12 14.17
N SER A 23 -7.23 -46.02 14.81
CA SER A 23 -7.24 -44.73 14.16
C SER A 23 -5.95 -44.71 13.36
N CYS A 24 -6.04 -44.76 12.03
CA CYS A 24 -4.95 -44.26 11.20
C CYS A 24 -4.88 -42.77 11.51
N GLY A 25 -4.35 -42.45 12.70
CA GLY A 25 -4.04 -41.11 13.13
C GLY A 25 -3.12 -40.58 12.06
N VAL A 26 -3.48 -39.39 11.56
CA VAL A 26 -2.59 -38.58 10.74
C VAL A 26 -1.22 -38.67 11.42
N LYS A 27 -0.22 -39.22 10.72
CA LYS A 27 1.14 -39.30 11.27
C LYS A 27 1.49 -37.88 11.72
N PRO A 28 1.87 -37.66 13.00
CA PRO A 28 2.22 -36.33 13.46
C PRO A 28 3.27 -35.75 12.52
N GLU A 29 3.01 -34.58 11.94
CA GLU A 29 3.99 -33.93 11.06
C GLU A 29 5.22 -33.60 11.92
N LYS A 30 6.36 -34.20 11.57
CA LYS A 30 7.60 -34.08 12.35
C LYS A 30 8.23 -32.68 12.26
N GLU A 31 7.74 -31.88 11.34
CA GLU A 31 8.23 -30.56 10.97
C GLU A 31 7.31 -29.48 11.55
N VAL A 32 7.84 -28.28 11.76
CA VAL A 32 7.06 -27.07 12.05
C VAL A 32 6.48 -26.56 10.73
N VAL A 33 5.16 -26.54 10.61
CA VAL A 33 4.47 -26.07 9.40
C VAL A 33 4.31 -24.56 9.48
N PHE A 34 5.00 -23.84 8.60
CA PHE A 34 4.85 -22.39 8.42
C PHE A 34 4.08 -22.08 7.13
N ALA A 35 2.80 -21.72 7.28
CA ALA A 35 1.88 -21.56 6.16
C ALA A 35 1.79 -20.12 5.64
N LEU A 36 2.00 -19.93 4.35
CA LEU A 36 1.56 -18.74 3.62
C LEU A 36 0.19 -18.99 3.02
N ILE A 37 -0.75 -18.10 3.35
CA ILE A 37 -2.14 -18.18 2.88
C ILE A 37 -2.35 -17.18 1.74
N GLY A 38 -2.85 -17.66 0.60
CA GLY A 38 -3.22 -16.79 -0.51
C GLY A 38 -4.31 -17.38 -1.40
N GLY A 39 -4.42 -16.88 -2.62
CA GLY A 39 -5.50 -17.30 -3.53
C GLY A 39 -5.48 -18.79 -3.86
N SER A 40 -6.57 -19.27 -4.47
CA SER A 40 -6.66 -20.64 -5.02
C SER A 40 -5.54 -20.96 -6.03
N THR A 41 -4.95 -19.93 -6.62
CA THR A 41 -3.76 -20.00 -7.47
C THR A 41 -2.69 -19.08 -6.91
N MET A 42 -1.44 -19.53 -6.93
CA MET A 42 -0.27 -18.74 -6.52
C MET A 42 0.15 -17.81 -7.67
N SER A 43 0.20 -16.50 -7.41
CA SER A 43 0.77 -15.53 -8.36
C SER A 43 2.31 -15.50 -8.28
N ASP A 44 2.97 -14.85 -9.25
CA ASP A 44 4.44 -14.68 -9.20
C ASP A 44 4.90 -13.92 -7.95
N ASN A 45 4.14 -12.89 -7.55
CA ASN A 45 4.39 -12.13 -6.33
C ASN A 45 4.19 -12.99 -5.07
N ASP A 46 3.27 -13.95 -5.10
CA ASP A 46 3.06 -14.88 -3.99
C ASP A 46 4.21 -15.90 -3.88
N LEU A 47 4.67 -16.41 -5.01
CA LEU A 47 5.82 -17.32 -5.09
C LEU A 47 7.10 -16.63 -4.58
N GLU A 48 7.30 -15.37 -4.92
CA GLU A 48 8.42 -14.57 -4.41
C GLU A 48 8.42 -14.47 -2.89
N LYS A 49 7.26 -14.15 -2.29
CA LYS A 49 7.11 -14.12 -0.82
C LYS A 49 7.37 -15.50 -0.21
N LEU A 50 6.83 -16.56 -0.81
CA LEU A 50 7.05 -17.93 -0.37
C LEU A 50 8.53 -18.29 -0.36
N ASN A 51 9.24 -17.97 -1.43
CA ASN A 51 10.67 -18.23 -1.56
C ASN A 51 11.49 -17.42 -0.54
N ALA A 52 11.13 -16.16 -0.30
CA ALA A 52 11.80 -15.34 0.71
C ALA A 52 11.71 -15.97 2.12
N TYR A 53 10.53 -16.46 2.53
CA TYR A 53 10.40 -17.18 3.80
C TYR A 53 11.12 -18.53 3.79
N LYS A 54 11.03 -19.27 2.68
CA LYS A 54 11.66 -20.58 2.55
C LYS A 54 13.18 -20.49 2.72
N GLU A 55 13.82 -19.49 2.13
CA GLU A 55 15.27 -19.33 2.26
C GLU A 55 15.70 -19.00 3.69
N MET A 56 14.95 -18.14 4.40
CA MET A 56 15.18 -17.91 5.83
C MET A 56 15.02 -19.19 6.65
N ALA A 57 13.98 -19.99 6.36
CA ALA A 57 13.79 -21.28 7.02
C ALA A 57 14.91 -22.28 6.69
N ASP A 58 15.35 -22.36 5.43
CA ASP A 58 16.42 -23.27 5.00
C ASP A 58 17.76 -22.91 5.67
N GLU A 59 18.08 -21.62 5.82
CA GLU A 59 19.26 -21.16 6.56
C GLU A 59 19.19 -21.50 8.05
N PHE A 60 18.05 -21.24 8.68
CA PHE A 60 17.83 -21.62 10.07
C PHE A 60 17.96 -23.14 10.26
N ASN A 61 17.29 -23.94 9.43
CA ASN A 61 17.34 -25.40 9.46
C ASN A 61 18.76 -25.94 9.28
N LYS A 62 19.53 -25.37 8.34
CA LYS A 62 20.92 -25.78 8.11
C LYS A 62 21.77 -25.55 9.36
N THR A 63 21.60 -24.39 10.00
CA THR A 63 22.38 -23.98 11.18
C THR A 63 22.11 -24.90 12.38
N HIS A 64 20.86 -25.33 12.58
CA HIS A 64 20.44 -26.13 13.74
C HIS A 64 20.33 -27.65 13.44
N SER A 65 20.72 -28.10 12.24
CA SER A 65 20.54 -29.48 11.77
C SER A 65 21.20 -30.57 12.62
N GLN A 66 22.19 -30.20 13.45
CA GLN A 66 22.90 -31.13 14.33
C GLN A 66 22.39 -31.10 15.78
N GLU A 67 21.42 -30.25 16.09
CA GLU A 67 20.87 -30.12 17.43
C GLU A 67 19.93 -31.29 17.75
N ASN A 68 20.12 -31.87 18.93
CA ASN A 68 19.30 -33.00 19.35
C ASN A 68 17.87 -32.54 19.64
N GLY A 69 16.89 -33.19 19.00
CA GLY A 69 15.48 -32.83 19.15
C GLY A 69 15.03 -31.65 18.31
N PHE A 70 15.82 -31.19 17.34
CA PHE A 70 15.42 -30.14 16.40
C PHE A 70 14.27 -30.60 15.48
N ALA A 71 13.26 -29.76 15.32
CA ALA A 71 12.17 -29.94 14.36
C ALA A 71 12.29 -28.89 13.24
N PRO A 72 12.58 -29.29 11.99
CA PRO A 72 12.83 -28.33 10.92
C PRO A 72 11.58 -27.51 10.56
N ILE A 73 11.79 -26.26 10.15
CA ILE A 73 10.76 -25.36 9.67
C ILE A 73 10.46 -25.65 8.19
N LYS A 74 9.20 -25.95 7.89
CA LYS A 74 8.72 -26.23 6.54
C LYS A 74 7.75 -25.14 6.10
N VAL A 75 8.20 -24.31 5.16
CA VAL A 75 7.39 -23.26 4.58
C VAL A 75 6.49 -23.83 3.48
N VAL A 76 5.19 -23.59 3.57
CA VAL A 76 4.19 -24.16 2.65
C VAL A 76 3.19 -23.10 2.16
N TRP A 77 2.76 -23.24 0.91
CA TRP A 77 1.61 -22.50 0.39
C TRP A 77 0.31 -23.23 0.74
N ARG A 78 -0.73 -22.45 1.09
CA ARG A 78 -2.09 -22.92 1.31
C ARG A 78 -3.09 -21.94 0.69
N ASP A 79 -4.21 -22.47 0.21
CA ASP A 79 -5.30 -21.64 -0.33
C ASP A 79 -6.04 -20.88 0.78
N SER A 80 -6.81 -19.87 0.38
CA SER A 80 -7.44 -18.90 1.27
C SER A 80 -8.48 -19.52 2.20
N ASN A 81 -9.03 -20.69 1.87
CA ASN A 81 -10.02 -21.35 2.71
C ASN A 81 -9.38 -22.29 3.73
N TYR A 82 -8.08 -22.60 3.60
CA TYR A 82 -7.38 -23.53 4.45
C TYR A 82 -7.54 -23.20 5.94
N LEU A 83 -7.19 -21.98 6.36
CA LEU A 83 -7.26 -21.62 7.79
C LEU A 83 -8.69 -21.66 8.32
N ASN A 84 -9.65 -21.12 7.58
CA ASN A 84 -11.06 -21.15 7.99
C ASN A 84 -11.54 -22.60 8.15
N ASN A 85 -11.23 -23.48 7.21
CA ASN A 85 -11.61 -24.89 7.28
C ASN A 85 -10.92 -25.60 8.47
N SER A 86 -9.62 -25.40 8.66
CA SER A 86 -8.86 -26.00 9.76
C SER A 86 -9.35 -25.52 11.13
N VAL A 87 -9.69 -24.23 11.25
CA VAL A 87 -10.26 -23.63 12.46
C VAL A 87 -11.65 -24.18 12.76
N LEU A 88 -12.50 -24.31 11.74
CA LEU A 88 -13.85 -24.87 11.90
C LEU A 88 -13.83 -26.36 12.23
N SER A 89 -12.88 -27.12 11.68
CA SER A 89 -12.73 -28.55 12.00
C SER A 89 -11.97 -28.80 13.30
N GLY A 90 -11.18 -27.84 13.77
CA GLY A 90 -10.26 -28.02 14.89
C GLY A 90 -9.08 -28.95 14.61
N ASP A 91 -8.69 -29.09 13.35
CA ASP A 91 -7.65 -30.05 12.90
C ASP A 91 -6.81 -29.45 11.77
N ASN A 92 -5.62 -29.98 11.54
CA ASN A 92 -4.66 -29.52 10.52
C ASN A 92 -4.32 -28.03 10.64
N LEU A 93 -4.19 -27.53 11.87
CA LEU A 93 -3.72 -26.17 12.13
C LEU A 93 -2.21 -26.07 11.89
N PRO A 94 -1.72 -25.03 11.18
CA PRO A 94 -0.28 -24.82 11.01
C PRO A 94 0.32 -24.25 12.30
N ASP A 95 1.59 -24.56 12.56
CA ASP A 95 2.30 -24.06 13.75
C ASP A 95 2.50 -22.54 13.68
N LEU A 96 2.85 -22.05 12.49
CA LEU A 96 2.98 -20.65 12.15
C LEU A 96 2.24 -20.34 10.85
N TYR A 97 1.74 -19.13 10.70
CA TYR A 97 1.15 -18.66 9.46
C TYR A 97 1.27 -17.15 9.29
N ILE A 98 1.20 -16.70 8.04
CA ILE A 98 1.20 -15.28 7.69
C ILE A 98 -0.23 -14.77 7.62
N SER A 99 -0.56 -13.74 8.40
CA SER A 99 -1.92 -13.17 8.45
C SER A 99 -1.93 -11.68 8.72
N TYR A 100 -3.04 -11.03 8.37
CA TYR A 100 -3.42 -9.73 8.91
C TYR A 100 -3.91 -9.87 10.36
N VAL A 101 -3.73 -8.81 11.14
CA VAL A 101 -4.08 -8.77 12.58
C VAL A 101 -5.56 -9.03 12.83
N ASP A 102 -6.44 -8.43 12.03
CA ASP A 102 -7.89 -8.54 12.18
C ASP A 102 -8.38 -9.97 11.94
N ALA A 103 -7.89 -10.62 10.88
CA ALA A 103 -8.24 -12.01 10.57
C ALA A 103 -7.77 -12.98 11.67
N ALA A 104 -6.53 -12.82 12.15
CA ALA A 104 -5.99 -13.69 13.21
C ALA A 104 -6.74 -13.52 14.54
N SER A 105 -7.17 -12.29 14.86
CA SER A 105 -7.93 -12.01 16.08
C SER A 105 -9.28 -12.74 16.14
N THR A 106 -9.86 -13.07 14.99
CA THR A 106 -11.14 -13.81 14.91
C THR A 106 -11.03 -15.21 15.52
N TYR A 107 -9.83 -15.82 15.51
CA TYR A 107 -9.63 -17.18 15.99
C TYR A 107 -9.62 -17.30 17.52
N LEU A 108 -9.35 -16.21 18.25
CA LEU A 108 -9.45 -16.16 19.72
C LEU A 108 -10.89 -16.27 20.24
N GLU A 109 -11.88 -16.16 19.36
CA GLU A 109 -13.32 -16.27 19.66
C GLU A 109 -13.95 -17.47 18.93
N SER A 110 -13.12 -18.40 18.48
CA SER A 110 -13.51 -19.59 17.74
C SER A 110 -13.42 -20.85 18.59
N THR A 111 -13.77 -22.00 18.00
CA THR A 111 -13.66 -23.31 18.64
C THR A 111 -12.23 -23.76 18.94
N VAL A 112 -11.23 -23.07 18.40
CA VAL A 112 -9.79 -23.36 18.61
C VAL A 112 -9.07 -22.27 19.39
N ALA A 113 -9.82 -21.42 20.11
CA ALA A 113 -9.25 -20.28 20.84
C ALA A 113 -8.11 -20.67 21.80
N ASP A 114 -8.23 -21.82 22.46
CA ASP A 114 -7.21 -22.37 23.37
C ASP A 114 -5.92 -22.84 22.66
N GLN A 115 -6.01 -23.09 21.35
CA GLN A 115 -4.90 -23.48 20.48
C GLN A 115 -4.23 -22.28 19.81
N VAL A 116 -4.84 -21.08 19.82
CA VAL A 116 -4.17 -19.87 19.34
C VAL A 116 -2.95 -19.60 20.23
N ARG A 117 -1.81 -19.27 19.61
CA ARG A 117 -0.59 -18.92 20.34
C ARG A 117 -0.68 -17.49 20.88
N ASP A 118 -0.13 -17.31 22.07
CA ASP A 118 0.43 -16.01 22.43
C ASP A 118 1.84 -15.93 21.85
N MET A 119 2.05 -14.98 20.94
CA MET A 119 3.32 -14.80 20.26
C MET A 119 4.38 -14.15 21.17
N GLU A 120 3.98 -13.42 22.20
CA GLU A 120 4.89 -12.92 23.24
C GLU A 120 5.51 -14.11 23.98
N ASP A 121 4.68 -15.01 24.50
CA ASP A 121 5.12 -16.24 25.17
C ASP A 121 5.94 -17.14 24.23
N SER A 122 5.50 -17.27 22.97
CA SER A 122 6.16 -18.15 21.98
C SER A 122 7.56 -17.66 21.61
N MET A 123 7.80 -16.35 21.60
CA MET A 123 9.13 -15.78 21.36
C MET A 123 10.01 -15.83 22.62
N GLY A 124 9.38 -15.80 23.80
CA GLY A 124 10.02 -15.75 25.11
C GLY A 124 10.41 -14.33 25.53
N GLU A 125 10.43 -14.07 26.84
CA GLU A 125 10.57 -12.72 27.43
C GLU A 125 11.77 -11.93 26.89
N GLU A 126 12.97 -12.53 26.86
CA GLU A 126 14.19 -11.87 26.37
C GLU A 126 14.06 -11.51 24.88
N GLY A 127 13.63 -12.47 24.06
CA GLY A 127 13.47 -12.30 22.62
C GLY A 127 12.42 -11.25 22.29
N PHE A 128 11.27 -11.34 22.95
CA PHE A 128 10.17 -10.40 22.77
C PHE A 128 10.55 -8.99 23.18
N THR A 129 11.17 -8.82 24.36
CA THR A 129 11.64 -7.51 24.84
C THR A 129 12.64 -6.88 23.88
N LYS A 130 13.62 -7.68 23.43
CA LYS A 130 14.63 -7.23 22.47
C LYS A 130 13.96 -6.76 21.17
N PHE A 131 13.04 -7.55 20.64
CA PHE A 131 12.30 -7.21 19.43
C PHE A 131 11.45 -5.96 19.60
N THR A 132 10.69 -5.84 20.69
CA THR A 132 9.81 -4.67 20.92
C THR A 132 10.59 -3.37 21.09
N ASN A 133 11.78 -3.41 21.70
CA ASN A 133 12.64 -2.25 21.86
C ASN A 133 13.23 -1.75 20.52
N ASP A 134 13.39 -2.66 19.57
CA ASP A 134 13.91 -2.36 18.23
C ASP A 134 12.81 -1.99 17.22
N LEU A 135 11.52 -2.06 17.58
CA LEU A 135 10.45 -1.63 16.68
C LEU A 135 10.53 -0.13 16.39
N ILE A 136 10.20 0.24 15.15
CA ILE A 136 10.13 1.64 14.69
C ILE A 136 9.15 2.46 15.54
N THR A 137 7.99 1.89 15.83
CA THR A 137 6.96 2.50 16.70
C THR A 137 6.30 1.42 17.57
N PRO A 138 5.98 1.73 18.84
CA PRO A 138 5.15 0.85 19.68
C PRO A 138 3.78 0.54 19.06
N ALA A 139 3.29 1.36 18.12
CA ALA A 139 2.05 1.07 17.39
C ALA A 139 2.08 -0.28 16.67
N PHE A 140 3.24 -0.72 16.18
CA PHE A 140 3.34 -1.96 15.40
C PHE A 140 3.14 -3.23 16.22
N ILE A 141 3.50 -3.23 17.50
CA ILE A 141 3.19 -4.38 18.35
C ILE A 141 1.75 -4.31 18.84
N ASN A 142 1.28 -3.11 19.18
CA ASN A 142 -0.06 -2.86 19.69
C ASN A 142 -1.17 -3.19 18.68
N GLU A 143 -0.95 -3.02 17.38
CA GLU A 143 -1.92 -3.45 16.36
C GLU A 143 -2.17 -4.97 16.38
N GLY A 144 -1.21 -5.78 16.82
CA GLY A 144 -1.30 -7.24 16.85
C GLY A 144 -1.89 -7.82 18.14
N LYS A 145 -2.28 -6.97 19.09
CA LYS A 145 -2.78 -7.38 20.41
C LYS A 145 -4.32 -7.39 20.46
N TYR A 146 -4.90 -8.50 20.93
CA TYR A 146 -6.34 -8.65 21.13
C TYR A 146 -6.63 -9.47 22.40
N LYS A 147 -7.53 -9.00 23.27
CA LYS A 147 -7.85 -9.61 24.59
C LYS A 147 -6.60 -9.97 25.42
N ASP A 148 -5.68 -9.02 25.53
CA ASP A 148 -4.39 -9.16 26.22
C ASP A 148 -3.38 -10.16 25.62
N THR A 149 -3.74 -10.90 24.57
CA THR A 149 -2.84 -11.82 23.86
C THR A 149 -2.15 -11.13 22.69
N GLN A 150 -0.85 -11.32 22.53
CA GLN A 150 -0.14 -10.93 21.30
C GLN A 150 -0.42 -11.96 20.21
N VAL A 151 -1.40 -11.69 19.34
CA VAL A 151 -1.84 -12.67 18.32
C VAL A 151 -0.91 -12.69 17.11
N VAL A 152 -0.33 -11.54 16.78
CA VAL A 152 0.48 -11.35 15.57
C VAL A 152 1.73 -10.56 15.89
N LEU A 153 2.90 -11.04 15.47
CA LEU A 153 4.13 -10.25 15.47
C LEU A 153 4.25 -9.47 14.16
N PRO A 154 4.50 -8.15 14.19
CA PRO A 154 4.76 -7.39 12.98
C PRO A 154 6.04 -7.88 12.31
N PHE A 155 6.07 -7.93 10.97
CA PHE A 155 7.26 -8.38 10.25
C PHE A 155 7.53 -7.51 9.03
N GLY A 156 6.77 -7.69 7.94
CA GLY A 156 6.85 -6.83 6.76
C GLY A 156 5.78 -5.73 6.80
N LYS A 157 6.21 -4.47 6.76
CA LYS A 157 5.34 -3.29 6.71
C LYS A 157 5.32 -2.66 5.33
N SER A 158 4.22 -2.03 4.98
CA SER A 158 4.05 -1.25 3.77
C SER A 158 3.19 -0.04 4.13
N PHE A 159 3.50 1.10 3.54
CA PHE A 159 2.83 2.35 3.86
C PHE A 159 2.06 2.85 2.65
N ASP A 160 0.85 3.35 2.87
CA ASP A 160 0.15 4.11 1.84
C ASP A 160 0.84 5.46 1.67
N ILE A 161 1.61 5.59 0.59
CA ILE A 161 2.33 6.81 0.22
C ILE A 161 1.69 7.45 -1.00
N SER A 162 1.95 8.74 -1.22
CA SER A 162 1.62 9.44 -2.46
C SER A 162 2.89 9.90 -3.16
N VAL A 163 2.86 9.93 -4.48
CA VAL A 163 3.98 10.38 -5.32
C VAL A 163 3.48 11.48 -6.23
N ILE A 164 4.17 12.62 -6.23
CA ILE A 164 3.89 13.78 -7.08
C ILE A 164 4.72 13.69 -8.36
N ASN A 165 4.11 13.99 -9.51
CA ASN A 165 4.79 14.23 -10.78
C ASN A 165 5.08 15.74 -10.94
N VAL A 166 6.30 16.15 -10.59
CA VAL A 166 6.74 17.54 -10.58
C VAL A 166 6.89 18.09 -12.00
N ASN A 167 7.32 17.26 -12.97
CA ASN A 167 7.38 17.67 -14.37
C ASN A 167 5.99 18.10 -14.88
N LEU A 168 4.96 17.29 -14.63
CA LEU A 168 3.58 17.64 -15.01
C LEU A 168 3.08 18.90 -14.29
N LEU A 169 3.36 19.06 -12.99
CA LEU A 169 3.00 20.27 -12.25
C LEU A 169 3.60 21.52 -12.91
N PHE A 170 4.89 21.48 -13.24
CA PHE A 170 5.59 22.60 -13.86
C PHE A 170 5.08 22.91 -15.27
N GLU A 171 4.76 21.88 -16.07
CA GLU A 171 4.09 22.05 -17.36
C GLU A 171 2.74 22.76 -17.19
N PHE A 172 1.95 22.30 -16.22
CA PHE A 172 0.61 22.83 -15.95
C PHE A 172 0.64 24.28 -15.47
N MET A 173 1.54 24.62 -14.55
CA MET A 173 1.75 26.00 -14.10
C MET A 173 2.13 26.92 -15.29
N GLY A 174 2.93 26.42 -16.24
CA GLY A 174 3.34 27.15 -17.44
C GLY A 174 2.20 27.51 -18.41
N LEU A 175 1.02 26.91 -18.24
CA LEU A 175 -0.18 27.24 -19.02
C LEU A 175 -0.82 28.58 -18.58
N PHE A 176 -0.55 29.04 -17.35
CA PHE A 176 -1.08 30.30 -16.83
C PHE A 176 -0.17 31.45 -17.25
N LYS A 177 -0.62 32.28 -18.20
CA LYS A 177 0.12 33.47 -18.67
C LYS A 177 -0.03 34.64 -17.70
N ASN A 178 0.39 34.42 -16.47
CA ASN A 178 0.36 35.38 -15.38
C ASN A 178 1.79 35.59 -14.85
N ALA A 179 2.26 36.84 -14.80
CA ALA A 179 3.63 37.17 -14.42
C ALA A 179 4.03 36.67 -13.02
N GLY A 180 3.10 36.59 -12.07
CA GLY A 180 3.34 36.06 -10.73
C GLY A 180 3.60 34.55 -10.74
N VAL A 181 2.76 33.80 -11.48
CA VAL A 181 2.90 32.35 -11.64
C VAL A 181 4.16 32.01 -12.44
N GLU A 182 4.44 32.73 -13.53
CA GLU A 182 5.64 32.53 -14.36
C GLU A 182 6.92 32.75 -13.54
N LYS A 183 6.98 33.84 -12.75
CA LYS A 183 8.10 34.09 -11.85
C LYS A 183 8.26 32.95 -10.84
N LYS A 184 7.17 32.52 -10.21
CA LYS A 184 7.22 31.45 -9.21
C LYS A 184 7.65 30.11 -9.80
N LEU A 185 7.20 29.78 -11.01
CA LEU A 185 7.59 28.56 -11.71
C LEU A 185 9.11 28.49 -11.91
N GLU A 186 9.75 29.59 -12.32
CA GLU A 186 11.20 29.63 -12.50
C GLU A 186 11.97 29.50 -11.17
N GLU A 187 11.44 30.10 -10.10
CA GLU A 187 11.99 29.92 -8.74
C GLU A 187 11.92 28.44 -8.31
N LEU A 188 10.76 27.79 -8.49
CA LEU A 188 10.55 26.39 -8.12
C LEU A 188 11.38 25.42 -8.96
N LYS A 189 11.52 25.65 -10.28
CA LYS A 189 12.41 24.85 -11.13
C LYS A 189 13.84 24.88 -10.62
N THR A 190 14.36 26.08 -10.33
CA THR A 190 15.71 26.26 -9.77
C THR A 190 15.87 25.49 -8.45
N THR A 191 14.89 25.60 -7.56
CA THR A 191 14.89 24.87 -6.28
C THR A 191 14.86 23.37 -6.47
N TYR A 192 14.05 22.88 -7.40
CA TYR A 192 13.89 21.45 -7.67
C TYR A 192 15.11 20.84 -8.36
N GLU A 193 15.74 21.55 -9.29
CA GLU A 193 17.02 21.16 -9.89
C GLU A 193 18.13 21.04 -8.84
N ALA A 194 18.23 22.03 -7.93
CA ALA A 194 19.18 21.97 -6.81
C ALA A 194 18.90 20.79 -5.87
N TYR A 195 17.63 20.46 -5.64
CA TYR A 195 17.23 19.28 -4.86
C TYR A 195 17.63 17.98 -5.57
N ASN A 196 17.38 17.84 -6.88
CA ASN A 196 17.80 16.67 -7.66
C ASN A 196 19.32 16.47 -7.65
N ILE A 197 20.11 17.55 -7.70
CA ILE A 197 21.57 17.49 -7.57
C ILE A 197 21.97 16.91 -6.21
N LYS A 198 21.33 17.34 -5.11
CA LYS A 198 21.65 16.85 -3.76
C LYS A 198 21.34 15.36 -3.56
N ARG A 199 20.41 14.82 -4.34
CA ARG A 199 19.98 13.41 -4.27
C ARG A 199 20.42 12.61 -5.49
N SER A 200 21.50 13.01 -6.17
CA SER A 200 21.94 12.38 -7.43
C SER A 200 22.16 10.87 -7.32
N ASP A 201 22.62 10.40 -6.16
CA ASP A 201 22.86 8.97 -5.91
C ASP A 201 21.57 8.15 -6.01
N VAL A 202 20.47 8.63 -5.43
CA VAL A 202 19.16 7.95 -5.52
C VAL A 202 18.47 8.13 -6.88
N LEU A 203 19.09 8.89 -7.78
CA LEU A 203 18.66 9.12 -9.16
C LEU A 203 19.58 8.44 -10.18
N GLU A 204 20.50 7.57 -9.76
CA GLU A 204 21.50 6.94 -10.66
C GLU A 204 22.29 7.98 -11.47
N GLN A 205 22.59 9.12 -10.84
CA GLN A 205 23.26 10.29 -11.45
C GLN A 205 22.47 10.97 -12.58
N GLN A 206 21.19 10.61 -12.80
CA GLN A 206 20.30 11.24 -13.77
C GLN A 206 19.44 12.29 -13.08
N THR A 207 20.00 13.50 -12.91
CA THR A 207 19.36 14.58 -12.14
C THR A 207 18.37 15.42 -12.96
N GLU A 208 18.45 15.36 -14.28
CA GLU A 208 17.56 16.08 -15.19
C GLU A 208 16.17 15.42 -15.24
N MET A 209 15.12 16.24 -15.13
CA MET A 209 13.74 15.81 -15.36
C MET A 209 13.57 15.27 -16.79
N SER A 210 12.57 14.41 -17.00
CA SER A 210 12.29 13.79 -18.31
C SER A 210 12.03 14.80 -19.43
N GLY A 211 11.48 15.97 -19.08
CA GLY A 211 11.01 16.95 -20.05
C GLY A 211 9.83 16.45 -20.89
N THR A 212 9.11 15.43 -20.41
CA THR A 212 7.89 14.92 -21.04
C THR A 212 6.89 16.06 -21.20
N LYS A 213 6.51 16.35 -22.44
CA LYS A 213 5.47 17.33 -22.77
C LYS A 213 4.12 16.65 -22.68
N VAL A 214 3.16 17.23 -21.97
CA VAL A 214 1.83 16.63 -21.78
C VAL A 214 0.75 17.40 -22.52
N PHE A 215 0.88 18.72 -22.58
CA PHE A 215 -0.13 19.61 -23.16
C PHE A 215 0.22 20.00 -24.60
N LYS A 216 -0.81 20.32 -25.39
CA LYS A 216 -0.65 20.86 -26.75
C LYS A 216 0.24 22.10 -26.78
N ASP A 217 1.02 22.24 -27.85
CA ASP A 217 1.84 23.43 -28.10
C ASP A 217 0.99 24.71 -28.06
N ASN A 218 1.49 25.74 -27.38
CA ASN A 218 0.82 27.04 -27.21
C ASN A 218 -0.52 27.02 -26.46
N LEU A 219 -0.90 25.90 -25.81
CA LEU A 219 -2.08 25.86 -24.95
C LEU A 219 -1.94 26.87 -23.81
N LYS A 220 -3.02 27.59 -23.52
CA LYS A 220 -3.09 28.57 -22.42
C LYS A 220 -4.35 28.39 -21.61
N ILE A 221 -4.26 28.66 -20.32
CA ILE A 221 -5.41 28.73 -19.41
C ILE A 221 -5.78 30.20 -19.20
N VAL A 222 -7.06 30.52 -19.34
CA VAL A 222 -7.61 31.88 -19.16
C VAL A 222 -8.87 31.85 -18.30
N GLY A 223 -9.13 32.94 -17.56
CA GLY A 223 -10.37 33.14 -16.80
C GLY A 223 -11.53 33.60 -17.69
N SER A 224 -12.76 33.24 -17.32
CA SER A 224 -13.98 33.52 -18.10
C SER A 224 -14.31 35.01 -18.26
N ASN A 225 -13.77 35.91 -17.42
CA ASN A 225 -14.07 37.35 -17.48
C ASN A 225 -13.09 38.18 -18.34
N ASN A 226 -12.15 37.54 -19.05
CA ASN A 226 -11.33 38.24 -20.04
C ASN A 226 -12.21 38.65 -21.24
N ASN A 227 -12.81 39.84 -21.15
CA ASN A 227 -13.72 40.47 -22.12
C ASN A 227 -13.14 40.64 -23.55
N GLU A 228 -11.88 40.24 -23.80
CA GLU A 228 -11.20 40.39 -25.09
C GLU A 228 -11.06 39.09 -25.91
N ILE A 229 -11.49 37.92 -25.42
CA ILE A 229 -11.12 36.66 -26.05
C ILE A 229 -12.28 36.03 -26.84
N LYS A 230 -12.19 36.05 -28.17
CA LYS A 230 -12.80 35.03 -29.02
C LYS A 230 -12.00 33.75 -28.78
N SER A 231 -12.62 32.70 -28.21
CA SER A 231 -11.95 31.42 -27.96
C SER A 231 -11.15 30.97 -29.18
N THR A 232 -9.81 31.04 -29.10
CA THR A 232 -8.96 30.43 -30.11
C THR A 232 -8.85 28.93 -29.83
N GLU A 233 -8.45 28.12 -30.82
CA GLU A 233 -8.36 26.65 -30.67
C GLU A 233 -7.39 26.18 -29.56
N ASN A 234 -6.55 27.08 -29.03
CA ASN A 234 -5.51 26.77 -28.03
C ASN A 234 -5.73 27.44 -26.66
N GLU A 235 -6.96 27.80 -26.32
CA GLU A 235 -7.31 28.37 -25.02
C GLU A 235 -8.31 27.50 -24.26
N ILE A 236 -7.98 27.20 -23.01
CA ILE A 236 -8.85 26.54 -22.05
C ILE A 236 -9.42 27.62 -21.12
N VAL A 237 -10.72 27.85 -21.22
CA VAL A 237 -11.42 28.80 -20.36
C VAL A 237 -11.85 28.08 -19.08
N LEU A 238 -11.39 28.58 -17.94
CA LEU A 238 -11.81 28.14 -16.61
C LEU A 238 -12.83 29.12 -16.02
N GLU A 239 -13.67 28.63 -15.11
CA GLU A 239 -14.49 29.50 -14.27
C GLU A 239 -13.60 30.47 -13.49
N GLU A 240 -14.02 31.74 -13.41
CA GLU A 240 -13.22 32.82 -12.80
C GLU A 240 -12.75 32.49 -11.38
N SER A 241 -13.60 31.85 -10.57
CA SER A 241 -13.24 31.43 -9.21
C SER A 241 -12.13 30.37 -9.19
N ASN A 242 -12.21 29.38 -10.08
CA ASN A 242 -11.19 28.32 -10.19
C ASN A 242 -9.87 28.90 -10.71
N TYR A 243 -9.92 29.74 -11.74
CA TYR A 243 -8.73 30.42 -12.27
C TYR A 243 -8.03 31.25 -11.21
N ASN A 244 -8.76 32.14 -10.51
CA ASN A 244 -8.17 33.01 -9.49
C ASN A 244 -7.65 32.24 -8.29
N TYR A 245 -8.32 31.15 -7.90
CA TYR A 245 -7.83 30.26 -6.85
C TYR A 245 -6.45 29.69 -7.21
N LEU A 246 -6.31 29.13 -8.42
CA LEU A 246 -5.05 28.53 -8.87
C LEU A 246 -3.93 29.56 -9.04
N ILE A 247 -4.22 30.76 -9.57
CA ILE A 247 -3.25 31.86 -9.61
C ILE A 247 -2.75 32.21 -8.21
N ASN A 248 -3.66 32.33 -7.24
CA ASN A 248 -3.31 32.66 -5.86
C ASN A 248 -2.51 31.54 -5.18
N LEU A 249 -2.92 30.27 -5.36
CA LEU A 249 -2.19 29.11 -4.86
C LEU A 249 -0.75 29.09 -5.40
N PHE A 250 -0.60 29.22 -6.71
CA PHE A 250 0.70 29.17 -7.36
C PHE A 250 1.56 30.38 -7.05
N THR A 251 1.03 31.59 -6.96
CA THR A 251 1.87 32.78 -6.68
C THR A 251 2.43 32.76 -5.26
N ASN A 252 1.70 32.19 -4.31
CA ASN A 252 2.04 32.23 -2.89
C ASN A 252 2.72 30.96 -2.35
N VAL A 253 2.90 29.93 -3.19
CA VAL A 253 3.61 28.72 -2.76
C VAL A 253 5.04 29.05 -2.35
N GLU A 254 5.49 28.43 -1.25
CA GLU A 254 6.85 28.57 -0.76
C GLU A 254 7.85 28.02 -1.79
N ASN A 255 8.99 28.68 -1.95
CA ASN A 255 10.05 28.23 -2.85
C ASN A 255 10.89 27.11 -2.23
N SER A 256 10.26 25.96 -1.95
CA SER A 256 10.87 24.80 -1.30
C SER A 256 10.20 23.50 -1.75
N ILE A 257 10.80 22.35 -1.43
CA ILE A 257 10.20 21.03 -1.70
C ILE A 257 8.91 20.84 -0.90
N GLU A 258 8.88 21.32 0.35
CA GLU A 258 7.66 21.34 1.16
C GLU A 258 6.61 22.29 0.58
N GLY A 259 7.02 23.41 -0.02
CA GLY A 259 6.15 24.26 -0.82
C GLY A 259 5.46 23.48 -1.95
N ILE A 260 6.21 22.70 -2.75
CA ILE A 260 5.65 21.86 -3.81
C ILE A 260 4.67 20.83 -3.23
N LYS A 261 5.02 20.14 -2.14
CA LYS A 261 4.14 19.17 -1.46
C LYS A 261 2.85 19.83 -0.96
N SER A 262 2.92 21.06 -0.44
CA SER A 262 1.78 21.80 0.10
C SER A 262 0.67 22.10 -0.92
N ILE A 263 1.02 22.15 -2.22
CA ILE A 263 0.03 22.29 -3.31
C ILE A 263 -0.97 21.13 -3.27
N PHE A 264 -0.56 19.92 -2.87
CA PHE A 264 -1.39 18.71 -2.89
C PHE A 264 -1.92 18.30 -1.50
N ALA A 265 -1.58 19.07 -0.47
CA ALA A 265 -1.86 18.72 0.92
C ALA A 265 -3.34 18.88 1.30
N SER A 266 -4.08 19.81 0.68
CA SER A 266 -5.48 20.09 1.01
C SER A 266 -6.47 19.59 -0.04
N THR A 267 -7.66 19.17 0.41
CA THR A 267 -8.74 18.73 -0.49
C THR A 267 -9.10 19.80 -1.50
N ASP A 268 -9.23 21.06 -1.06
CA ASP A 268 -9.66 22.16 -1.93
C ASP A 268 -8.64 22.39 -3.05
N ASN A 269 -7.33 22.41 -2.75
CA ASN A 269 -6.31 22.54 -3.79
C ASN A 269 -6.40 21.42 -4.82
N VAL A 270 -6.55 20.17 -4.35
CA VAL A 270 -6.66 19.00 -5.23
C VAL A 270 -7.91 19.07 -6.11
N LEU A 271 -9.05 19.47 -5.56
CA LEU A 271 -10.29 19.62 -6.33
C LEU A 271 -10.18 20.74 -7.39
N GLU A 272 -9.57 21.88 -7.06
CA GLU A 272 -9.37 22.98 -8.00
C GLU A 272 -8.38 22.62 -9.14
N LEU A 273 -7.31 21.88 -8.83
CA LEU A 273 -6.41 21.30 -9.84
C LEU A 273 -7.14 20.28 -10.72
N THR A 274 -7.98 19.44 -10.12
CA THR A 274 -8.74 18.42 -10.84
C THR A 274 -9.73 19.05 -11.81
N LYS A 275 -10.46 20.10 -11.40
CA LYS A 275 -11.38 20.84 -12.29
C LYS A 275 -10.66 21.35 -13.53
N ALA A 276 -9.51 21.99 -13.35
CA ALA A 276 -8.75 22.53 -14.46
C ALA A 276 -8.20 21.44 -15.39
N MET A 277 -7.62 20.36 -14.84
CA MET A 277 -7.12 19.24 -15.64
C MET A 277 -8.23 18.49 -16.37
N ASN A 278 -9.38 18.31 -15.72
CA ASN A 278 -10.56 17.75 -16.36
C ASN A 278 -10.98 18.60 -17.57
N GLN A 279 -11.07 19.93 -17.42
CA GLN A 279 -11.44 20.83 -18.51
C GLN A 279 -10.45 20.78 -19.69
N ILE A 280 -9.14 20.68 -19.42
CA ILE A 280 -8.12 20.47 -20.45
C ILE A 280 -8.43 19.18 -21.22
N ILE A 281 -8.64 18.06 -20.51
CA ILE A 281 -8.86 16.75 -21.13
C ILE A 281 -10.17 16.72 -21.93
N GLN A 282 -11.26 17.27 -21.39
CA GLN A 282 -12.55 17.34 -22.07
C GLN A 282 -12.55 18.26 -23.30
N SER A 283 -11.53 19.12 -23.42
CA SER A 283 -11.31 20.02 -24.55
C SER A 283 -10.21 19.51 -25.50
N ASP A 284 -9.80 18.25 -25.38
CA ASP A 284 -8.72 17.65 -26.16
C ASP A 284 -7.39 18.42 -26.03
N GLY A 285 -7.05 18.91 -24.84
CA GLY A 285 -5.84 19.74 -24.62
C GLY A 285 -4.52 18.97 -24.48
N LEU A 286 -4.54 17.63 -24.54
CA LEU A 286 -3.35 16.79 -24.36
C LEU A 286 -2.62 16.50 -25.69
N ASP A 287 -1.29 16.46 -25.65
CA ASP A 287 -0.43 15.96 -26.74
C ASP A 287 0.88 15.41 -26.15
N VAL A 288 0.77 14.22 -25.52
CA VAL A 288 1.90 13.64 -24.78
C VAL A 288 3.05 13.31 -25.71
N THR A 289 4.20 13.95 -25.50
CA THR A 289 5.42 13.79 -26.29
C THR A 289 6.59 13.49 -25.37
N ILE A 290 7.25 12.36 -25.60
CA ILE A 290 8.32 11.83 -24.75
C ILE A 290 9.59 11.70 -25.56
N LYS A 291 10.70 12.22 -25.04
CA LYS A 291 12.03 12.05 -25.63
C LYS A 291 12.53 10.63 -25.37
N ILE A 292 13.01 9.95 -26.42
CA ILE A 292 13.58 8.60 -26.32
C ILE A 292 15.08 8.57 -26.60
N ASP A 293 15.57 9.54 -27.39
CA ASP A 293 16.98 9.71 -27.75
C ASP A 293 17.20 11.15 -28.24
N ASN A 294 18.44 11.52 -28.57
CA ASN A 294 18.78 12.80 -29.18
C ASN A 294 17.96 13.03 -30.45
N ASN A 295 17.09 14.04 -30.40
CA ASN A 295 16.16 14.41 -31.47
C ASN A 295 15.22 13.27 -31.88
N GLN A 296 14.85 12.35 -30.98
CA GLN A 296 13.82 11.36 -31.22
C GLN A 296 12.75 11.40 -30.13
N TYR A 297 11.49 11.39 -30.57
CA TYR A 297 10.32 11.51 -29.70
C TYR A 297 9.25 10.50 -30.06
N VAL A 298 8.44 10.12 -29.08
CA VAL A 298 7.25 9.27 -29.26
C VAL A 298 6.00 9.97 -28.74
N LYS A 299 4.85 9.62 -29.34
CA LYS A 299 3.54 10.11 -28.93
C LYS A 299 2.61 8.96 -28.56
N PRO A 300 2.61 8.50 -27.30
CA PRO A 300 1.68 7.47 -26.87
C PRO A 300 0.24 7.98 -26.93
N LYS A 301 -0.64 7.21 -27.57
CA LYS A 301 -2.07 7.50 -27.64
C LYS A 301 -2.80 6.74 -26.54
N GLU A 302 -2.74 7.28 -25.33
CA GLU A 302 -3.46 6.71 -24.19
C GLU A 302 -4.93 7.14 -24.24
N ARG A 303 -5.84 6.16 -24.16
CA ARG A 303 -7.28 6.41 -24.22
C ARG A 303 -7.81 7.16 -22.99
N TYR A 304 -7.20 6.91 -21.82
CA TYR A 304 -7.65 7.41 -20.53
C TYR A 304 -6.49 8.05 -19.77
N ASN A 305 -6.76 9.23 -19.24
CA ASN A 305 -5.83 10.11 -18.54
C ASN A 305 -6.51 10.59 -17.27
N PHE A 306 -5.81 10.67 -16.13
CA PHE A 306 -6.42 10.98 -14.84
C PHE A 306 -5.57 12.00 -14.11
N ALA A 307 -6.19 12.98 -13.45
CA ALA A 307 -5.46 14.00 -12.70
C ALA A 307 -4.87 13.44 -11.39
N PHE A 308 -5.63 12.59 -10.70
CA PHE A 308 -5.25 12.01 -9.41
C PHE A 308 -5.58 10.52 -9.36
N GLY A 309 -4.96 9.78 -8.44
CA GLY A 309 -5.34 8.38 -8.21
C GLY A 309 -5.00 7.88 -6.82
N ILE A 310 -5.82 6.96 -6.30
CA ILE A 310 -5.59 6.29 -5.01
C ILE A 310 -5.91 4.80 -5.15
N ASP A 311 -4.96 3.93 -4.79
CA ASP A 311 -5.11 2.47 -4.93
C ASP A 311 -6.06 1.90 -3.85
N SER A 312 -5.89 2.35 -2.60
CA SER A 312 -6.68 1.92 -1.44
C SER A 312 -7.47 3.10 -0.85
N LEU A 313 -8.72 3.26 -1.32
CA LEU A 313 -9.62 4.31 -0.84
C LEU A 313 -10.12 4.08 0.58
N ASP A 314 -10.29 2.83 0.99
CA ASP A 314 -10.70 2.45 2.34
C ASP A 314 -9.70 2.98 3.39
N ASN A 315 -8.39 2.92 3.09
CA ASN A 315 -7.35 3.45 3.95
C ASN A 315 -7.47 4.97 4.18
N LYS A 316 -8.05 5.72 3.21
CA LYS A 316 -8.18 7.18 3.34
C LYS A 316 -9.06 7.56 4.53
N TYR A 317 -10.11 6.79 4.84
CA TYR A 317 -10.94 7.04 6.01
C TYR A 317 -10.18 6.90 7.34
N TYR A 318 -9.20 6.01 7.40
CA TYR A 318 -8.34 5.82 8.59
C TYR A 318 -7.32 6.96 8.72
N MET A 319 -6.69 7.34 7.60
CA MET A 319 -5.76 8.45 7.56
C MET A 319 -6.42 9.80 7.85
N ASP A 320 -7.61 10.06 7.30
CA ASP A 320 -8.37 11.28 7.59
C ASP A 320 -8.83 11.35 9.04
N TYR A 321 -9.02 10.21 9.73
CA TYR A 321 -9.22 10.22 11.19
C TYR A 321 -7.96 10.65 11.91
N ALA A 322 -6.81 10.03 11.61
CA ALA A 322 -5.54 10.35 12.24
C ALA A 322 -5.09 11.80 11.97
N SER A 323 -5.55 12.43 10.89
CA SER A 323 -5.27 13.84 10.60
C SER A 323 -6.17 14.83 11.36
N THR A 324 -7.24 14.38 12.02
CA THR A 324 -8.06 15.26 12.88
C THR A 324 -7.39 15.60 14.20
N ASP A 325 -7.84 16.65 14.87
CA ASP A 325 -7.36 17.06 16.21
C ASP A 325 -7.60 15.98 17.29
N THR A 326 -8.63 15.16 17.10
CA THR A 326 -9.00 14.03 17.98
C THR A 326 -8.41 12.69 17.51
N GLY A 327 -7.67 12.71 16.40
CA GLY A 327 -7.14 11.54 15.73
C GLY A 327 -5.93 10.95 16.44
N THR A 328 -5.87 9.62 16.52
CA THR A 328 -4.74 8.88 17.08
C THR A 328 -4.03 8.06 16.01
N GLU A 329 -2.74 7.78 16.23
CA GLU A 329 -1.94 6.88 15.36
C GLU A 329 -2.48 5.44 15.41
N ILE A 330 -2.90 4.98 16.58
CA ILE A 330 -3.52 3.66 16.77
C ILE A 330 -5.02 3.86 16.96
N ILE A 331 -5.80 3.36 16.00
CA ILE A 331 -7.25 3.46 16.02
C ILE A 331 -7.80 2.30 16.86
N ASP A 332 -8.51 2.64 17.94
CA ASP A 332 -9.19 1.68 18.80
C ASP A 332 -10.69 1.80 18.56
N ILE A 333 -11.22 0.94 17.69
CA ILE A 333 -12.63 1.02 17.26
C ILE A 333 -13.64 0.75 18.39
N GLN A 334 -13.20 0.32 19.57
CA GLN A 334 -14.08 0.20 20.74
C GLN A 334 -14.17 1.53 21.50
N ASN A 335 -13.08 2.30 21.53
CA ASN A 335 -12.90 3.43 22.44
C ASN A 335 -12.80 4.79 21.73
N SER A 336 -12.47 4.85 20.44
CA SER A 336 -12.35 6.09 19.67
C SER A 336 -13.72 6.73 19.44
N GLU A 337 -14.03 7.81 20.16
CA GLU A 337 -15.37 8.42 20.15
C GLU A 337 -15.79 9.05 18.82
N ASP A 338 -14.82 9.63 18.09
CA ASP A 338 -15.04 10.36 16.84
C ASP A 338 -14.67 9.57 15.58
N PHE A 339 -14.27 8.31 15.71
CA PHE A 339 -14.06 7.47 14.53
C PHE A 339 -15.41 7.18 13.86
N TRP A 340 -15.38 6.93 12.55
CA TRP A 340 -16.59 6.81 11.73
C TRP A 340 -17.35 5.51 11.96
N TYR A 341 -16.79 4.58 12.73
CA TYR A 341 -17.56 3.49 13.32
C TYR A 341 -17.01 3.09 14.67
N LYS A 342 -17.86 2.46 15.48
CA LYS A 342 -17.48 1.70 16.65
C LYS A 342 -17.90 0.25 16.50
N ALA A 343 -17.14 -0.68 17.05
CA ALA A 343 -17.60 -2.07 17.09
C ALA A 343 -17.14 -2.88 18.28
N THR A 344 -18.01 -3.79 18.72
CA THR A 344 -17.66 -4.88 19.64
C THR A 344 -17.90 -6.22 18.98
N TYR A 345 -17.17 -7.23 19.45
CA TYR A 345 -17.34 -8.60 19.01
C TYR A 345 -17.14 -9.53 20.19
N GLU A 346 -18.17 -10.33 20.48
CA GLU A 346 -18.18 -11.27 21.58
C GLU A 346 -19.14 -12.42 21.24
N ASN A 347 -18.78 -13.66 21.58
CA ASN A 347 -19.63 -14.83 21.34
C ASN A 347 -20.14 -14.93 19.89
N LYS A 348 -19.28 -14.60 18.92
CA LYS A 348 -19.60 -14.56 17.47
C LYS A 348 -20.66 -13.54 17.07
N LYS A 349 -20.95 -12.55 17.92
CA LYS A 349 -21.87 -11.45 17.65
C LYS A 349 -21.10 -10.16 17.46
N ALA A 350 -21.24 -9.53 16.29
CA ALA A 350 -20.70 -8.21 16.03
C ALA A 350 -21.77 -7.14 16.27
N ASN A 351 -21.46 -6.11 17.05
CA ASN A 351 -22.29 -4.92 17.17
C ASN A 351 -21.52 -3.75 16.58
N ILE A 352 -22.07 -3.12 15.54
CA ILE A 352 -21.41 -2.08 14.75
C ILE A 352 -22.27 -0.82 14.80
N GLU A 353 -21.71 0.28 15.26
CA GLU A 353 -22.32 1.61 15.18
C GLU A 353 -21.61 2.41 14.09
N LEU A 354 -22.33 2.79 13.03
CA LEU A 354 -21.82 3.62 11.94
C LEU A 354 -22.13 5.09 12.22
N ASN A 355 -21.10 5.93 12.24
CA ASN A 355 -21.19 7.36 12.55
C ASN A 355 -20.95 8.21 11.31
N SER A 356 -22.04 8.48 10.59
CA SER A 356 -22.07 9.36 9.41
C SER A 356 -21.67 10.81 9.71
N LYS A 357 -21.69 11.21 11.00
CA LYS A 357 -21.39 12.57 11.45
C LYS A 357 -19.92 12.79 11.78
N SER A 358 -19.11 11.73 11.86
CA SER A 358 -17.66 11.80 12.12
C SER A 358 -16.96 12.76 11.15
N LYS A 359 -16.02 13.55 11.66
CA LYS A 359 -15.19 14.45 10.84
C LYS A 359 -14.39 13.67 9.81
N SER A 360 -13.77 12.57 10.21
CA SER A 360 -12.97 11.71 9.30
C SER A 360 -13.79 11.20 8.11
N PHE A 361 -15.01 10.72 8.35
CA PHE A 361 -15.91 10.28 7.29
C PHE A 361 -16.31 11.41 6.36
N LYS A 362 -16.63 12.58 6.91
CA LYS A 362 -16.99 13.76 6.13
C LYS A 362 -15.83 14.26 5.28
N ASP A 363 -14.61 14.21 5.78
CA ASP A 363 -13.41 14.66 5.08
C ASP A 363 -13.12 13.80 3.85
N THR A 364 -13.09 12.48 4.03
CA THR A 364 -12.94 11.56 2.89
C THR A 364 -14.12 11.68 1.92
N SER A 365 -15.34 11.82 2.44
CA SER A 365 -16.54 11.97 1.62
C SER A 365 -16.54 13.28 0.83
N LYS A 366 -16.06 14.40 1.40
CA LYS A 366 -15.90 15.68 0.70
C LYS A 366 -14.96 15.53 -0.49
N TYR A 367 -13.80 14.90 -0.27
CA TYR A 367 -12.84 14.64 -1.34
C TYR A 367 -13.47 13.81 -2.47
N LEU A 368 -14.07 12.66 -2.15
CA LEU A 368 -14.64 11.76 -3.15
C LEU A 368 -15.88 12.34 -3.84
N GLN A 369 -16.70 13.07 -3.10
CA GLN A 369 -17.87 13.75 -3.63
C GLN A 369 -17.47 14.88 -4.59
N GLY A 370 -16.45 15.67 -4.24
CA GLY A 370 -15.92 16.70 -5.14
C GLY A 370 -15.36 16.10 -6.44
N MET A 371 -14.59 15.01 -6.35
CA MET A 371 -14.13 14.27 -7.53
C MET A 371 -15.31 13.79 -8.40
N LYS A 372 -16.34 13.23 -7.77
CA LYS A 372 -17.56 12.77 -8.46
C LYS A 372 -18.26 13.91 -9.18
N GLU A 373 -18.44 15.05 -8.54
CA GLU A 373 -19.11 16.22 -9.13
C GLU A 373 -18.40 16.71 -10.38
N ILE A 374 -17.06 16.73 -10.36
CA ILE A 374 -16.25 17.05 -11.54
C ILE A 374 -16.47 16.00 -12.63
N ALA A 375 -16.39 14.71 -12.29
CA ALA A 375 -16.56 13.61 -13.26
C ALA A 375 -17.97 13.56 -13.87
N LEU A 376 -19.00 13.97 -13.14
CA LEU A 376 -20.37 14.08 -13.66
C LEU A 376 -20.51 15.14 -14.76
N SER A 377 -19.58 16.10 -14.85
CA SER A 377 -19.55 17.10 -15.92
C SER A 377 -18.97 16.60 -17.25
N ASN A 378 -18.35 15.41 -17.27
CA ASN A 378 -17.79 14.80 -18.47
C ASN A 378 -18.89 14.59 -19.53
N LYS A 379 -18.62 15.05 -20.76
CA LYS A 379 -19.58 14.97 -21.88
C LYS A 379 -19.86 13.50 -22.23
N GLY A 380 -21.14 13.18 -22.48
CA GLY A 380 -21.52 11.89 -23.08
C GLY A 380 -21.88 10.78 -22.10
N GLN A 381 -22.51 11.08 -20.96
CA GLN A 381 -23.12 10.07 -20.08
C GLN A 381 -24.34 9.37 -20.71
N GLU A 382 -24.17 8.76 -21.88
CA GLU A 382 -25.05 7.68 -22.31
C GLU A 382 -24.85 6.48 -21.38
N ASN A 383 -25.89 5.66 -21.21
CA ASN A 383 -25.95 4.52 -20.27
C ASN A 383 -24.94 3.37 -20.53
N LYS A 384 -23.82 3.60 -21.22
CA LYS A 384 -22.86 2.60 -21.72
C LYS A 384 -21.38 2.93 -21.50
N LEU A 385 -21.02 4.01 -20.81
CA LEU A 385 -19.60 4.33 -20.56
C LEU A 385 -18.95 3.31 -19.59
N THR A 386 -17.72 2.91 -19.87
CA THR A 386 -16.85 2.16 -18.96
C THR A 386 -16.46 3.01 -17.75
N TYR A 387 -15.98 2.39 -16.67
CA TYR A 387 -15.51 3.12 -15.48
C TYR A 387 -14.47 4.18 -15.86
N SER A 388 -13.44 3.80 -16.63
CA SER A 388 -12.38 4.73 -17.02
C SER A 388 -12.89 5.94 -17.81
N GLU A 389 -13.91 5.75 -18.65
CA GLU A 389 -14.52 6.84 -19.41
C GLU A 389 -15.27 7.81 -18.50
N GLN A 390 -16.02 7.28 -17.53
CA GLN A 390 -16.79 8.10 -16.59
C GLN A 390 -15.87 9.02 -15.77
N TRP A 391 -14.69 8.54 -15.39
CA TRP A 391 -13.74 9.25 -14.52
C TRP A 391 -12.57 9.91 -15.27
N ASN A 392 -12.59 9.91 -16.60
CA ASN A 392 -11.50 10.46 -17.42
C ASN A 392 -11.27 11.94 -17.10
N GLY A 393 -10.00 12.28 -16.91
CA GLY A 393 -9.51 13.59 -16.50
C GLY A 393 -9.70 13.95 -15.03
N VAL A 394 -10.24 13.04 -14.22
CA VAL A 394 -10.53 13.29 -12.81
C VAL A 394 -9.72 12.37 -11.92
N PHE A 395 -10.16 11.12 -11.78
CA PHE A 395 -9.73 10.29 -10.67
C PHE A 395 -9.61 8.82 -11.06
N SER A 396 -8.47 8.21 -10.75
CA SER A 396 -8.25 6.78 -10.94
C SER A 396 -8.31 6.02 -9.61
N THR A 397 -8.78 4.79 -9.67
CA THR A 397 -8.67 3.81 -8.59
C THR A 397 -8.15 2.49 -9.15
N SER A 398 -7.63 1.66 -8.26
CA SER A 398 -7.33 0.26 -8.56
C SER A 398 -8.60 -0.47 -9.00
N ARG A 399 -8.65 -1.02 -10.21
CA ARG A 399 -9.93 -1.51 -10.76
C ARG A 399 -9.77 -2.68 -11.71
N TYR A 400 -10.85 -3.43 -11.87
CA TYR A 400 -11.04 -4.32 -13.03
C TYR A 400 -11.88 -3.58 -14.06
N GLU A 401 -11.35 -3.43 -15.27
CA GLU A 401 -12.15 -2.94 -16.39
C GLU A 401 -13.27 -3.94 -16.73
N GLN A 402 -14.39 -3.45 -17.27
CA GLN A 402 -15.51 -4.33 -17.66
C GLN A 402 -15.02 -5.44 -18.60
N ASN A 403 -15.29 -6.69 -18.21
CA ASN A 403 -14.86 -7.91 -18.92
C ASN A 403 -13.34 -8.17 -18.95
N SER A 404 -12.54 -7.44 -18.17
CA SER A 404 -11.11 -7.70 -18.00
C SER A 404 -10.87 -8.66 -16.84
N GLN A 405 -10.00 -9.65 -17.05
CA GLN A 405 -9.46 -10.48 -15.96
C GLN A 405 -8.24 -9.84 -15.28
N SER A 406 -7.64 -8.80 -15.89
CA SER A 406 -6.50 -8.07 -15.33
C SER A 406 -6.95 -6.80 -14.61
N ARG A 407 -6.42 -6.60 -13.41
CA ARG A 407 -6.58 -5.39 -12.62
C ARG A 407 -5.61 -4.31 -13.10
N THR A 408 -6.11 -3.09 -13.29
CA THR A 408 -5.29 -1.90 -13.52
C THR A 408 -4.95 -1.27 -12.18
N TYR A 409 -3.66 -1.01 -11.96
CA TYR A 409 -3.14 -0.36 -10.75
C TYR A 409 -2.85 1.12 -11.00
N ILE A 410 -2.87 1.94 -9.95
CA ILE A 410 -2.60 3.38 -10.06
C ILE A 410 -1.23 3.68 -10.64
N THR A 411 -0.20 2.91 -10.33
CA THR A 411 1.16 3.10 -10.86
C THR A 411 1.23 2.97 -12.39
N GLN A 412 0.37 2.14 -12.99
CA GLN A 412 0.24 2.03 -14.44
C GLN A 412 -0.43 3.26 -15.07
N ASP A 413 -1.42 3.86 -14.39
CA ASP A 413 -2.03 5.10 -14.85
C ASP A 413 -1.09 6.31 -14.63
N PHE A 414 -0.35 6.32 -13.51
CA PHE A 414 0.61 7.37 -13.17
C PHE A 414 1.77 7.46 -14.17
N THR A 415 2.36 6.32 -14.55
CA THR A 415 3.48 6.24 -15.49
C THR A 415 3.14 6.66 -16.91
N LYS A 416 1.88 7.00 -17.22
CA LYS A 416 1.50 7.68 -18.48
C LYS A 416 1.90 9.15 -18.51
N GLY A 417 2.25 9.73 -17.35
CA GLY A 417 2.70 11.11 -17.23
C GLY A 417 1.60 12.16 -17.10
N THR A 418 0.32 11.75 -17.08
CA THR A 418 -0.83 12.67 -17.07
C THR A 418 -1.50 12.84 -15.70
N MET A 419 -0.92 12.25 -14.66
CA MET A 419 -1.41 12.30 -13.27
C MET A 419 -0.48 13.15 -12.40
N PHE A 420 -1.04 14.14 -11.69
CA PHE A 420 -0.28 14.99 -10.77
C PHE A 420 0.20 14.22 -9.56
N MET A 421 -0.67 13.39 -8.97
CA MET A 421 -0.34 12.63 -7.78
C MET A 421 -1.04 11.26 -7.77
N GLY A 422 -0.26 10.20 -7.54
CA GLY A 422 -0.73 8.83 -7.40
C GLY A 422 -0.42 8.26 -6.02
N GLY A 423 -1.43 7.73 -5.33
CA GLY A 423 -1.30 7.07 -4.04
C GLY A 423 -1.32 5.55 -4.15
N ALA A 424 -0.30 4.87 -3.61
CA ALA A 424 -0.19 3.42 -3.60
C ALA A 424 0.60 2.92 -2.38
N SER A 425 0.64 1.60 -2.21
CA SER A 425 1.54 0.96 -1.23
C SER A 425 3.01 1.25 -1.58
N SER A 426 3.84 1.49 -0.57
CA SER A 426 5.30 1.61 -0.68
C SER A 426 5.97 0.33 -1.22
N ALA A 427 5.25 -0.80 -1.24
CA ALA A 427 5.71 -2.02 -1.92
C ALA A 427 5.59 -1.97 -3.45
N ASN A 428 4.97 -0.92 -3.99
CA ASN A 428 4.83 -0.68 -5.43
C ASN A 428 5.69 0.51 -5.91
N ASP A 429 6.64 0.96 -5.09
CA ASP A 429 7.45 2.16 -5.31
C ASP A 429 8.17 2.17 -6.67
N PHE A 430 8.79 1.05 -7.07
CA PHE A 430 9.51 0.94 -8.35
C PHE A 430 8.59 1.12 -9.57
N TYR A 431 7.29 0.85 -9.41
CA TYR A 431 6.35 0.93 -10.52
C TYR A 431 5.95 2.36 -10.88
N PHE A 432 6.28 3.37 -10.06
CA PHE A 432 6.01 4.78 -10.38
C PHE A 432 6.90 5.34 -11.51
N THR A 433 7.97 4.65 -11.87
CA THR A 433 8.92 5.06 -12.93
C THR A 433 9.12 3.98 -14.00
N SER A 434 8.17 3.05 -14.11
CA SER A 434 8.26 1.96 -15.08
C SER A 434 8.26 2.45 -16.53
N SER A 435 9.14 1.87 -17.33
CA SER A 435 9.18 2.07 -18.78
C SER A 435 8.11 1.23 -19.49
N TRP A 436 7.71 1.71 -20.66
CA TRP A 436 6.77 1.04 -21.54
C TRP A 436 7.46 0.63 -22.83
N THR A 437 7.28 -0.62 -23.26
CA THR A 437 7.65 -1.06 -24.61
C THR A 437 6.39 -1.24 -25.44
N LYS A 438 6.12 -0.29 -26.35
CA LYS A 438 4.94 -0.32 -27.24
C LYS A 438 5.35 -0.05 -28.68
N LYS A 439 4.50 -0.50 -29.62
CA LYS A 439 4.59 -0.13 -31.02
C LYS A 439 4.00 1.27 -31.21
N VAL A 440 4.83 2.26 -31.52
CA VAL A 440 4.45 3.68 -31.60
C VAL A 440 5.15 4.38 -32.76
N ASP A 441 4.60 5.53 -33.15
CA ASP A 441 5.21 6.42 -34.15
C ASP A 441 6.38 7.20 -33.53
N VAL A 442 7.48 7.32 -34.28
CA VAL A 442 8.68 8.06 -33.88
C VAL A 442 8.86 9.33 -34.71
N TYR A 443 9.19 10.43 -34.04
CA TYR A 443 9.31 11.78 -34.59
C TYR A 443 10.72 12.35 -34.37
N ARG A 444 11.17 13.29 -35.21
CA ARG A 444 12.50 13.94 -35.11
C ARG A 444 12.53 15.31 -34.41
N SER A 445 11.36 15.82 -34.06
CA SER A 445 11.16 17.13 -33.44
C SER A 445 10.21 16.98 -32.27
N GLN A 446 10.34 17.86 -31.29
CA GLN A 446 9.38 18.03 -30.20
C GLN A 446 8.15 18.83 -30.67
N GLU A 447 8.35 19.85 -31.49
CA GLU A 447 7.29 20.66 -32.13
C GLU A 447 6.66 19.83 -33.26
N THR A 448 5.41 19.43 -33.08
CA THR A 448 4.89 18.23 -33.79
C THR A 448 3.46 18.34 -34.28
N SER A 449 2.76 19.46 -34.06
CA SER A 449 1.47 19.74 -34.72
C SER A 449 1.57 19.69 -36.27
N SER A 450 2.79 19.70 -36.82
CA SER A 450 3.10 19.55 -38.26
C SER A 450 4.08 18.41 -38.60
N ALA A 451 4.52 17.60 -37.63
CA ALA A 451 5.61 16.64 -37.85
C ALA A 451 5.11 15.30 -38.44
N ILE A 452 5.77 14.84 -39.50
CA ILE A 452 5.50 13.54 -40.13
C ILE A 452 6.24 12.45 -39.35
N ALA A 453 5.51 11.41 -38.92
CA ALA A 453 6.09 10.23 -38.31
C ALA A 453 7.10 9.57 -39.28
N GLN A 454 8.29 9.24 -38.79
CA GLN A 454 9.33 8.64 -39.64
C GLN A 454 9.12 7.14 -39.82
N GLU A 455 8.76 6.48 -38.73
CA GLU A 455 8.61 5.05 -38.67
C GLU A 455 7.69 4.66 -37.50
N ASN A 456 7.02 3.53 -37.66
CA ASN A 456 6.21 2.89 -36.62
C ASN A 456 6.95 1.64 -36.14
N LYS A 457 7.54 1.70 -34.94
CA LYS A 457 8.37 0.62 -34.40
C LYS A 457 8.11 0.37 -32.91
N ASN A 458 8.59 -0.77 -32.42
CA ASN A 458 8.60 -1.03 -30.98
C ASN A 458 9.67 -0.16 -30.33
N VAL A 459 9.28 0.67 -29.37
CA VAL A 459 10.16 1.57 -28.64
C VAL A 459 9.93 1.40 -27.15
N THR A 460 11.02 1.41 -26.38
CA THR A 460 10.97 1.55 -24.92
C THR A 460 11.08 3.02 -24.56
N TYR A 461 10.14 3.54 -23.78
CA TYR A 461 10.12 4.93 -23.33
C TYR A 461 9.63 5.04 -21.88
N THR A 462 10.03 6.11 -21.20
CA THR A 462 9.73 6.34 -19.77
C THR A 462 9.11 7.74 -19.63
N PRO A 463 7.78 7.87 -19.56
CA PRO A 463 7.13 9.18 -19.49
C PRO A 463 7.41 9.91 -18.17
N VAL A 464 7.63 9.16 -17.08
CA VAL A 464 7.93 9.69 -15.74
C VAL A 464 9.21 9.05 -15.23
N THR A 465 10.26 9.84 -15.05
CA THR A 465 11.57 9.37 -14.56
C THR A 465 11.70 9.56 -13.05
N ARG A 466 12.76 9.00 -12.47
CA ARG A 466 13.11 9.18 -11.05
C ARG A 466 13.31 10.64 -10.67
N ALA A 467 13.83 11.46 -11.59
CA ALA A 467 14.04 12.88 -11.39
C ALA A 467 12.74 13.70 -11.37
N ASP A 468 11.64 13.17 -11.92
CA ASP A 468 10.36 13.86 -12.01
C ASP A 468 9.54 13.79 -10.71
N ILE A 469 9.94 12.95 -9.74
CA ILE A 469 9.06 12.57 -8.64
C ILE A 469 9.57 12.92 -7.25
N ILE A 470 8.61 13.18 -6.36
CA ILE A 470 8.81 13.30 -4.91
C ILE A 470 7.71 12.56 -4.16
N THR A 471 8.08 11.98 -3.02
CA THR A 471 7.13 11.29 -2.13
C THR A 471 6.47 12.29 -1.19
N THR A 472 5.20 12.07 -0.89
CA THR A 472 4.42 12.89 0.04
C THR A 472 3.34 12.06 0.75
N SER A 473 2.69 12.66 1.75
CA SER A 473 1.53 12.08 2.42
C SER A 473 0.26 12.24 1.57
N LYS A 474 -0.82 11.54 1.93
CA LYS A 474 -2.12 11.76 1.28
C LYS A 474 -2.67 13.14 1.62
N THR A 475 -3.48 13.66 0.70
CA THR A 475 -4.28 14.87 0.90
C THR A 475 -5.20 14.76 2.11
N ASN A 476 -5.20 15.77 2.98
CA ASN A 476 -6.01 15.85 4.19
C ASN A 476 -6.87 17.13 4.20
N GLU A 477 -8.07 17.03 4.77
CA GLU A 477 -8.96 18.19 4.93
C GLU A 477 -8.72 18.90 6.27
N SER A 478 -8.79 18.17 7.39
CA SER A 478 -8.75 18.75 8.74
C SER A 478 -7.41 19.39 9.10
N ASN A 479 -6.30 18.74 8.75
CA ASN A 479 -4.96 19.23 9.06
C ASN A 479 -4.01 18.93 7.88
N PRO A 480 -3.96 19.81 6.87
CA PRO A 480 -3.11 19.62 5.69
C PRO A 480 -1.61 19.54 6.01
N GLN A 481 -1.17 20.04 7.18
CA GLN A 481 0.24 20.03 7.57
C GLN A 481 0.67 18.71 8.23
N LYS A 482 -0.29 17.88 8.67
CA LYS A 482 0.01 16.59 9.29
C LYS A 482 0.20 15.53 8.21
N ALA A 483 1.36 14.88 8.22
CA ALA A 483 1.69 13.77 7.35
C ALA A 483 1.17 12.45 7.97
N VAL A 484 0.23 11.81 7.29
CA VAL A 484 -0.38 10.55 7.72
C VAL A 484 -0.11 9.45 6.70
N PHE A 485 0.27 8.27 7.18
CA PHE A 485 0.58 7.11 6.36
C PHE A 485 -0.07 5.88 6.96
N MET A 486 -0.98 5.23 6.23
CA MET A 486 -1.56 3.98 6.69
C MET A 486 -0.49 2.89 6.65
N SER A 487 -0.09 2.40 7.82
CA SER A 487 0.77 1.23 7.99
C SER A 487 -0.05 -0.03 7.81
N GLN A 488 0.43 -0.92 6.95
CA GLN A 488 -0.20 -2.18 6.62
C GLN A 488 0.86 -3.25 6.52
N GLY A 489 0.50 -4.49 6.78
CA GLY A 489 1.46 -5.58 6.71
C GLY A 489 0.82 -6.85 7.18
N ARG A 490 1.28 -7.97 6.65
CA ARG A 490 0.98 -9.26 7.26
C ARG A 490 2.08 -9.55 8.27
N GLY A 491 1.69 -9.98 9.45
CA GLY A 491 2.61 -10.44 10.47
C GLY A 491 2.66 -11.96 10.55
N ILE A 492 3.38 -12.45 11.55
CA ILE A 492 3.48 -13.87 11.87
C ILE A 492 2.56 -14.16 13.04
N ALA A 493 1.69 -15.14 12.86
CA ALA A 493 0.77 -15.68 13.86
C ALA A 493 0.94 -17.20 13.93
N GLY A 494 0.25 -17.90 14.83
CA GLY A 494 0.36 -19.36 14.88
C GLY A 494 -0.64 -20.06 15.79
N PHE A 495 -0.70 -21.38 15.65
CA PHE A 495 -1.39 -22.28 16.57
C PHE A 495 -0.39 -23.18 17.29
N LYS A 496 -0.67 -23.49 18.55
CA LYS A 496 0.15 -24.37 19.40
C LYS A 496 0.41 -25.70 18.69
N SER A 497 1.63 -26.19 18.77
CA SER A 497 2.03 -27.42 18.12
C SER A 497 1.31 -28.60 18.75
N ASN A 498 0.93 -29.56 17.93
CA ASN A 498 0.28 -30.80 18.36
C ASN A 498 1.14 -32.03 18.01
N GLY A 499 0.70 -33.19 18.47
CA GLY A 499 1.37 -34.47 18.19
C GLY A 499 2.48 -34.85 19.17
N SER A 500 3.10 -36.00 18.94
CA SER A 500 4.06 -36.62 19.87
C SER A 500 5.38 -35.86 20.02
N ASN A 501 5.70 -34.93 19.11
CA ASN A 501 6.90 -34.10 19.10
C ASN A 501 6.59 -32.61 19.29
N ALA A 502 5.43 -32.27 19.88
CA ALA A 502 5.01 -30.88 20.07
C ALA A 502 6.09 -30.05 20.79
N ALA A 503 6.68 -30.56 21.88
CA ALA A 503 7.72 -29.83 22.63
C ALA A 503 8.94 -29.46 21.78
N GLN A 504 9.40 -30.37 20.89
CA GLN A 504 10.49 -30.09 19.95
C GLN A 504 10.13 -29.01 18.94
N LYS A 505 8.88 -29.02 18.48
CA LYS A 505 8.34 -28.02 17.55
C LYS A 505 8.24 -26.65 18.22
N GLU A 506 7.79 -26.60 19.46
CA GLU A 506 7.73 -25.37 20.26
C GLU A 506 9.10 -24.71 20.42
N GLU A 507 10.14 -25.49 20.74
CA GLU A 507 11.51 -24.96 20.83
C GLU A 507 12.01 -24.44 19.49
N SER A 508 11.72 -25.17 18.41
CA SER A 508 12.10 -24.77 17.05
C SER A 508 11.35 -23.51 16.59
N VAL A 509 10.07 -23.36 16.95
CA VAL A 509 9.27 -22.14 16.72
C VAL A 509 9.91 -20.96 17.45
N LYS A 510 10.22 -21.11 18.74
CA LYS A 510 10.86 -20.05 19.53
C LYS A 510 12.18 -19.60 18.90
N GLY A 511 13.05 -20.55 18.58
CA GLY A 511 14.34 -20.26 17.93
C GLY A 511 14.16 -19.57 16.58
N PHE A 512 13.20 -20.03 15.77
CA PHE A 512 12.94 -19.46 14.46
C PHE A 512 12.38 -18.04 14.53
N LEU A 513 11.45 -17.76 15.46
CA LEU A 513 10.93 -16.40 15.68
C LEU A 513 12.05 -15.44 16.10
N ASN A 514 12.96 -15.86 16.97
CA ASN A 514 14.11 -15.06 17.38
C ASN A 514 15.12 -14.84 16.26
N TYR A 515 15.26 -15.79 15.33
CA TYR A 515 16.14 -15.66 14.16
C TYR A 515 15.53 -14.74 13.08
N ILE A 516 14.28 -15.00 12.67
CA ILE A 516 13.67 -14.29 11.54
C ILE A 516 13.48 -12.79 11.81
N MET A 517 13.33 -12.41 13.07
CA MET A 517 13.17 -11.01 13.50
C MET A 517 14.49 -10.23 13.58
N GLN A 518 15.64 -10.87 13.31
CA GLN A 518 16.94 -10.19 13.32
C GLN A 518 17.08 -9.18 12.16
N PRO A 519 17.99 -8.19 12.28
CA PRO A 519 18.20 -7.17 11.26
C PRO A 519 18.43 -7.72 9.85
N ILE A 520 19.32 -8.70 9.69
CA ILE A 520 19.68 -9.23 8.36
C ILE A 520 18.52 -10.02 7.71
N PRO A 521 17.90 -11.03 8.36
CA PRO A 521 16.79 -11.76 7.74
C PRO A 521 15.59 -10.86 7.42
N SER A 522 15.22 -9.94 8.32
CA SER A 522 14.10 -9.03 8.11
C SER A 522 14.34 -8.05 6.96
N ALA A 523 15.54 -7.44 6.87
CA ALA A 523 15.92 -6.57 5.77
C ALA A 523 15.96 -7.32 4.43
N ARG A 524 16.49 -8.54 4.40
CA ARG A 524 16.52 -9.36 3.18
C ARG A 524 15.12 -9.73 2.71
N PHE A 525 14.21 -10.06 3.63
CA PHE A 525 12.80 -10.27 3.29
C PHE A 525 12.19 -9.00 2.65
N ALA A 526 12.41 -7.85 3.27
CA ALA A 526 11.94 -6.55 2.79
C ALA A 526 12.47 -6.23 1.38
N LEU A 527 13.78 -6.36 1.15
CA LEU A 527 14.43 -6.10 -0.14
C LEU A 527 13.94 -7.00 -1.29
N ARG A 528 13.43 -8.20 -0.97
CA ARG A 528 12.85 -9.11 -1.97
C ARG A 528 11.38 -8.87 -2.23
N THR A 529 10.65 -8.43 -1.23
CA THR A 529 9.19 -8.39 -1.30
C THR A 529 8.64 -6.97 -1.44
N SER A 530 9.54 -5.98 -1.48
CA SER A 530 9.26 -4.54 -1.45
C SER A 530 8.52 -4.07 -0.20
N TYR A 531 8.31 -4.94 0.80
CA TYR A 531 7.95 -4.49 2.13
C TYR A 531 9.14 -3.76 2.77
N MET A 532 8.88 -3.10 3.88
CA MET A 532 9.83 -2.46 4.76
C MET A 532 9.95 -3.26 6.06
N PRO A 533 11.13 -3.30 6.69
CA PRO A 533 11.29 -3.89 8.02
C PRO A 533 10.42 -3.17 9.07
N ALA A 534 9.90 -3.92 10.04
CA ALA A 534 9.20 -3.35 11.19
C ALA A 534 10.15 -2.76 12.26
N THR A 535 11.44 -3.10 12.19
CA THR A 535 12.46 -2.75 13.18
C THR A 535 13.44 -1.69 12.65
N LYS A 536 14.01 -0.90 13.58
CA LYS A 536 15.01 0.13 13.29
C LYS A 536 16.28 -0.49 12.73
N SER A 537 16.78 -1.53 13.38
CA SER A 537 18.00 -2.22 12.93
C SER A 537 17.86 -2.86 11.54
N GLY A 538 16.70 -3.45 11.23
CA GLY A 538 16.41 -3.96 9.88
C GLY A 538 16.31 -2.83 8.86
N MET A 539 15.70 -1.68 9.24
CA MET A 539 15.59 -0.51 8.39
C MET A 539 16.96 0.05 7.99
N LEU A 540 17.92 0.11 8.91
CA LEU A 540 19.30 0.56 8.63
C LEU A 540 19.98 -0.29 7.53
N VAL A 541 19.75 -1.61 7.53
CA VAL A 541 20.26 -2.47 6.44
C VAL A 541 19.49 -2.17 5.15
N TYR A 542 18.16 -2.10 5.21
CA TYR A 542 17.28 -1.91 4.06
C TYR A 542 17.54 -0.58 3.31
N GLU A 543 17.61 0.54 4.03
CA GLU A 543 17.76 1.87 3.44
C GLU A 543 19.08 2.04 2.67
N ASN A 544 20.14 1.35 3.11
CA ASN A 544 21.47 1.41 2.49
C ASN A 544 21.52 0.73 1.11
N TYR A 545 20.53 -0.11 0.75
CA TYR A 545 20.35 -0.57 -0.63
C TYR A 545 19.56 0.46 -1.46
N LEU A 546 18.50 1.03 -0.87
CA LEU A 546 17.60 1.95 -1.58
C LEU A 546 18.24 3.31 -1.89
N ASN A 547 19.15 3.78 -1.03
CA ASN A 547 19.86 5.03 -1.22
C ASN A 547 21.10 4.88 -2.12
N GLY A 548 21.46 3.65 -2.49
CA GLY A 548 22.60 3.34 -3.35
C GLY A 548 23.94 3.15 -2.63
N ASN A 549 24.00 3.22 -1.29
CA ASN A 549 25.25 2.99 -0.53
C ASN A 549 25.82 1.58 -0.76
N PHE A 550 24.96 0.58 -0.97
CA PHE A 550 25.31 -0.74 -1.47
C PHE A 550 24.61 -1.02 -2.80
N ASN A 551 25.37 -1.44 -3.81
CA ASN A 551 24.82 -1.77 -5.13
C ASN A 551 24.61 -3.28 -5.25
N ASN A 552 23.35 -3.72 -5.24
CA ASN A 552 23.04 -5.14 -5.36
C ASN A 552 23.33 -5.71 -6.75
N ALA A 553 23.29 -4.91 -7.81
CA ALA A 553 23.46 -5.41 -9.18
C ALA A 553 24.87 -6.00 -9.41
N ASN A 554 25.91 -5.40 -8.82
CA ASN A 554 27.29 -5.90 -8.86
C ASN A 554 27.76 -6.50 -7.52
N GLY A 555 27.02 -6.30 -6.42
CA GLY A 555 27.38 -6.80 -5.10
C GLY A 555 28.50 -6.00 -4.42
N GLU A 556 28.63 -4.71 -4.76
CA GLU A 556 29.74 -3.86 -4.32
C GLU A 556 29.27 -2.68 -3.46
N PRO A 557 29.96 -2.37 -2.35
CA PRO A 557 29.81 -1.10 -1.63
C PRO A 557 30.08 0.09 -2.55
N GLN A 558 29.18 1.08 -2.53
CA GLN A 558 29.40 2.39 -3.17
C GLN A 558 29.83 3.44 -2.15
N ASN A 559 29.35 3.33 -0.90
CA ASN A 559 29.71 4.22 0.20
C ASN A 559 30.06 3.42 1.46
N GLN A 560 31.32 2.98 1.53
CA GLN A 560 31.82 2.16 2.63
C GLN A 560 31.62 2.81 4.01
N THR A 561 31.77 4.13 4.12
CA THR A 561 31.64 4.87 5.38
C THR A 561 30.22 4.77 5.96
N GLU A 562 29.20 4.93 5.11
CA GLU A 562 27.80 4.80 5.55
C GLU A 562 27.45 3.36 5.90
N LEU A 563 27.98 2.37 5.17
CA LEU A 563 27.79 0.96 5.54
C LEU A 563 28.43 0.63 6.90
N GLU A 564 29.65 1.13 7.15
CA GLU A 564 30.33 0.96 8.45
C GLU A 564 29.56 1.65 9.58
N LYS A 565 28.98 2.83 9.33
CA LYS A 565 28.14 3.55 10.29
C LYS A 565 26.88 2.74 10.63
N ALA A 566 26.19 2.20 9.62
CA ALA A 566 25.00 1.37 9.83
C ALA A 566 25.32 0.11 10.65
N VAL A 567 26.41 -0.60 10.32
CA VAL A 567 26.86 -1.77 11.10
C VAL A 567 27.17 -1.39 12.54
N LYS A 568 27.91 -0.31 12.75
CA LYS A 568 28.24 0.17 14.09
C LYS A 568 26.99 0.45 14.92
N GLU A 569 26.02 1.14 14.33
CA GLU A 569 24.77 1.46 15.01
C GLU A 569 23.98 0.21 15.39
N ILE A 570 23.85 -0.76 14.48
CA ILE A 570 23.17 -2.03 14.77
C ILE A 570 23.90 -2.81 15.88
N GLU A 571 25.22 -2.91 15.82
CA GLU A 571 26.00 -3.65 16.81
C GLU A 571 25.91 -3.02 18.20
N GLN A 572 25.90 -1.69 18.28
CA GLN A 572 25.78 -0.97 19.55
C GLN A 572 24.36 -1.02 20.12
N THR A 573 23.33 -0.81 19.28
CA THR A 573 21.94 -0.64 19.74
C THR A 573 21.18 -1.96 19.85
N TYR A 574 21.32 -2.84 18.86
CA TYR A 574 20.58 -4.12 18.81
C TYR A 574 21.37 -5.26 19.46
N ASN A 575 22.67 -5.37 19.20
CA ASN A 575 23.49 -6.44 19.80
C ASN A 575 24.09 -6.07 21.16
N GLY A 576 23.99 -4.80 21.59
CA GLY A 576 24.52 -4.33 22.87
C GLY A 576 26.05 -4.32 22.95
N ASN A 577 26.74 -4.34 21.80
CA ASN A 577 28.20 -4.32 21.72
C ASN A 577 28.73 -2.87 21.71
N GLU A 578 28.68 -2.21 22.87
CA GLU A 578 29.10 -0.81 23.02
C GLU A 578 30.57 -0.54 22.65
N LYS A 579 31.42 -1.57 22.68
CA LYS A 579 32.88 -1.47 22.52
C LYS A 579 33.40 -2.02 21.19
N ILE A 580 32.51 -2.24 20.22
CA ILE A 580 32.91 -2.71 18.90
C ILE A 580 33.95 -1.77 18.26
N THR A 581 35.03 -2.36 17.76
CA THR A 581 36.15 -1.63 17.13
C THR A 581 35.92 -1.42 15.64
N ASP A 582 36.57 -0.40 15.06
CA ASP A 582 36.49 -0.13 13.61
C ASP A 582 36.96 -1.33 12.76
N SER A 583 37.89 -2.15 13.27
CA SER A 583 38.33 -3.37 12.58
C SER A 583 37.24 -4.43 12.54
N GLU A 584 36.55 -4.64 13.66
CA GLU A 584 35.41 -5.58 13.73
C GLU A 584 34.25 -5.11 12.86
N ILE A 585 33.95 -3.81 12.86
CA ILE A 585 32.92 -3.21 11.99
C ILE A 585 33.22 -3.54 10.51
N LYS A 586 34.45 -3.33 10.06
CA LYS A 586 34.88 -3.64 8.68
C LYS A 586 34.72 -5.11 8.31
N GLU A 587 35.00 -6.01 9.24
CA GLU A 587 34.82 -7.46 9.03
C GLU A 587 33.34 -7.86 8.99
N LEU A 588 32.46 -7.08 9.62
CA LEU A 588 31.02 -7.33 9.65
C LEU A 588 30.29 -6.76 8.43
N VAL A 589 30.79 -5.71 7.77
CA VAL A 589 30.13 -5.12 6.58
C VAL A 589 29.70 -6.19 5.56
N PRO A 590 30.55 -7.14 5.13
CA PRO A 590 30.14 -8.17 4.16
C PRO A 590 29.09 -9.17 4.68
N LYS A 591 28.85 -9.23 6.00
CA LYS A 591 27.78 -10.06 6.59
C LYS A 591 26.43 -9.36 6.53
N TYR A 592 26.42 -8.05 6.72
CA TYR A 592 25.21 -7.22 6.65
C TYR A 592 24.84 -6.85 5.22
N PHE A 593 25.84 -6.59 4.38
CA PHE A 593 25.68 -6.12 3.02
C PHE A 593 26.33 -7.09 2.05
N TYR A 594 25.49 -7.84 1.34
CA TYR A 594 25.91 -8.82 0.34
C TYR A 594 24.87 -8.89 -0.77
N GLN A 595 25.28 -9.43 -1.91
CA GLN A 595 24.41 -9.53 -3.06
C GLN A 595 23.21 -10.47 -2.78
N ILE A 596 22.01 -9.90 -2.81
CA ILE A 596 20.75 -10.61 -2.71
C ILE A 596 20.40 -11.15 -4.09
N MET A 597 20.26 -12.48 -4.17
CA MET A 597 20.02 -13.21 -5.42
C MET A 597 18.61 -13.79 -5.46
N THR A 598 17.96 -13.72 -6.61
CA THR A 598 16.70 -14.39 -6.92
C THR A 598 16.85 -15.16 -8.23
N ASN A 599 16.66 -16.48 -8.19
CA ASN A 599 16.83 -17.37 -9.35
C ASN A 599 18.19 -17.21 -10.06
N GLY A 600 19.27 -17.04 -9.28
CA GLY A 600 20.63 -16.90 -9.81
C GLY A 600 20.96 -15.55 -10.44
N LYS A 601 20.09 -14.54 -10.28
CA LYS A 601 20.33 -13.15 -10.71
C LYS A 601 20.21 -12.20 -9.52
N PRO A 602 20.88 -11.04 -9.54
CA PRO A 602 20.66 -10.01 -8.52
C PRO A 602 19.19 -9.62 -8.44
N GLU A 603 18.65 -9.55 -7.22
CA GLU A 603 17.31 -9.05 -6.96
C GLU A 603 17.24 -7.57 -7.34
N TRP A 604 16.40 -7.24 -8.32
CA TRP A 604 16.31 -5.88 -8.86
C TRP A 604 15.56 -4.93 -7.90
N LYS A 605 14.68 -5.47 -7.04
CA LYS A 605 14.00 -4.72 -5.98
C LYS A 605 14.93 -4.35 -4.82
N ALA A 606 16.05 -5.04 -4.67
CA ALA A 606 17.11 -4.69 -3.72
C ALA A 606 18.00 -3.58 -4.32
N GLY A 607 17.41 -2.52 -4.85
CA GLY A 607 18.10 -1.48 -5.60
C GLY A 607 17.54 -0.10 -5.32
N ILE A 608 18.06 0.90 -6.03
CA ILE A 608 17.77 2.31 -5.75
C ILE A 608 16.26 2.62 -5.91
N SER A 609 15.70 3.29 -4.90
CA SER A 609 14.32 3.78 -4.92
C SER A 609 14.23 5.22 -4.44
N PRO A 610 13.97 6.21 -5.33
CA PRO A 610 13.75 7.59 -4.90
C PRO A 610 12.44 7.75 -4.11
N VAL A 611 11.46 6.88 -4.34
CA VAL A 611 10.15 6.95 -3.68
C VAL A 611 10.27 6.52 -2.22
N ASN A 612 10.81 5.32 -1.98
CA ASN A 612 10.98 4.82 -0.61
C ASN A 612 12.07 5.59 0.13
N THR A 613 13.15 6.01 -0.53
CA THR A 613 14.16 6.87 0.11
C THR A 613 13.58 8.23 0.49
N GLY A 614 12.73 8.83 -0.36
CA GLY A 614 12.01 10.07 0.00
C GLY A 614 11.06 9.87 1.18
N PHE A 615 10.35 8.73 1.23
CA PHE A 615 9.51 8.40 2.40
C PHE A 615 10.34 8.26 3.68
N ILE A 616 11.44 7.52 3.60
CA ILE A 616 12.30 7.23 4.76
C ILE A 616 12.91 8.52 5.28
N ASN A 617 13.59 9.29 4.43
CA ASN A 617 14.31 10.49 4.85
C ASN A 617 13.39 11.62 5.29
N ASP A 618 12.29 11.85 4.57
CA ASP A 618 11.44 13.01 4.85
C ASP A 618 10.41 12.73 5.95
N TYR A 619 10.10 11.46 6.23
CA TYR A 619 9.04 11.11 7.17
C TYR A 619 9.40 10.03 8.21
N LEU A 620 10.04 8.93 7.80
CA LEU A 620 10.29 7.82 8.72
C LEU A 620 11.42 8.13 9.71
N ASN A 621 12.55 8.65 9.23
CA ASN A 621 13.70 9.00 10.06
C ASN A 621 13.35 10.12 11.05
N PRO A 622 12.69 11.23 10.66
CA PRO A 622 12.18 12.21 11.63
C PRO A 622 11.23 11.61 12.67
N LYS A 623 10.42 10.61 12.30
CA LYS A 623 9.57 9.88 13.25
C LYS A 623 10.38 8.99 14.21
N ILE A 624 11.46 8.37 13.74
CA ILE A 624 12.32 7.49 14.55
C ILE A 624 13.22 8.30 15.48
N GLU A 625 13.84 9.36 14.96
CA GLU A 625 14.88 10.14 15.63
C GLU A 625 14.29 11.20 16.59
N ASP A 626 13.30 11.95 16.11
CA ASP A 626 12.74 13.11 16.82
C ASP A 626 11.32 12.86 17.38
N ASN A 627 10.71 11.72 17.04
CA ASN A 627 9.30 11.42 17.35
C ASN A 627 8.36 12.56 16.90
N ASP A 628 8.53 13.06 15.67
CA ASP A 628 7.77 14.20 15.15
C ASP A 628 6.25 13.97 15.28
N PRO A 629 5.52 14.80 16.04
CA PRO A 629 4.08 14.66 16.26
C PRO A 629 3.24 14.96 15.01
N ASN A 630 3.82 15.62 13.99
CA ASN A 630 3.16 15.88 12.71
C ASN A 630 3.21 14.66 11.78
N ILE A 631 3.88 13.58 12.18
CA ILE A 631 3.98 12.35 11.39
C ILE A 631 3.27 11.21 12.14
N SER A 632 2.29 10.61 11.48
CA SER A 632 1.52 9.48 12.04
C SER A 632 1.59 8.25 11.14
N LEU A 633 2.08 7.15 11.71
CA LEU A 633 2.09 5.83 11.07
C LEU A 633 0.84 5.06 11.49
N VAL A 634 -0.26 5.35 10.81
CA VAL A 634 -1.62 4.97 11.22
C VAL A 634 -1.79 3.45 11.18
N SER A 635 -2.35 2.89 12.25
CA SER A 635 -2.73 1.47 12.35
C SER A 635 -4.07 1.34 13.08
N SER A 636 -4.66 0.15 13.08
CA SER A 636 -5.82 -0.18 13.89
C SER A 636 -5.44 -1.25 14.90
N LYS A 637 -5.97 -1.16 16.13
CA LYS A 637 -5.93 -2.32 17.04
C LYS A 637 -6.65 -3.49 16.39
N ALA A 638 -6.11 -4.68 16.59
CA ALA A 638 -6.72 -5.92 16.13
C ALA A 638 -8.16 -6.01 16.64
N ASN A 639 -9.09 -6.20 15.72
CA ASN A 639 -10.46 -6.54 16.06
C ASN A 639 -11.08 -7.36 14.92
N PRO A 640 -11.82 -8.44 15.22
CA PRO A 640 -12.45 -9.26 14.19
C PRO A 640 -13.30 -8.44 13.21
N VAL A 641 -13.98 -7.40 13.70
CA VAL A 641 -14.90 -6.59 12.89
C VAL A 641 -14.19 -5.66 11.89
N THR A 642 -12.95 -5.27 12.15
CA THR A 642 -12.23 -4.30 11.31
C THR A 642 -12.11 -4.77 9.87
N ASP A 643 -11.79 -6.05 9.64
CA ASP A 643 -11.61 -6.60 8.28
C ASP A 643 -12.90 -6.56 7.45
N ILE A 644 -14.02 -6.96 8.05
CA ILE A 644 -15.32 -6.98 7.35
C ILE A 644 -15.82 -5.56 7.05
N VAL A 645 -15.49 -4.59 7.92
CA VAL A 645 -15.82 -3.17 7.72
C VAL A 645 -14.98 -2.58 6.59
N ARG A 646 -13.65 -2.78 6.61
CA ARG A 646 -12.74 -2.29 5.56
C ARG A 646 -13.06 -2.88 4.19
N SER A 647 -13.23 -4.19 4.14
CA SER A 647 -13.64 -4.91 2.93
C SER A 647 -15.02 -4.45 2.44
N GLY A 648 -15.95 -4.21 3.36
CA GLY A 648 -17.28 -3.67 3.04
C GLY A 648 -17.22 -2.27 2.42
N ILE A 649 -16.43 -1.35 2.98
CA ILE A 649 -16.22 0.00 2.41
C ILE A 649 -15.64 -0.11 1.01
N LYS A 650 -14.56 -0.89 0.85
CA LYS A 650 -13.89 -1.07 -0.43
C LYS A 650 -14.86 -1.57 -1.51
N ASN A 651 -15.70 -2.55 -1.18
CA ASN A 651 -16.69 -3.10 -2.11
C ASN A 651 -17.90 -2.18 -2.33
N SER A 652 -18.19 -1.26 -1.40
CA SER A 652 -19.24 -0.24 -1.56
C SER A 652 -18.81 0.88 -2.51
N ILE A 653 -17.50 1.10 -2.61
CA ILE A 653 -16.90 2.17 -3.40
C ILE A 653 -16.53 1.67 -4.80
N ASN A 654 -15.80 0.56 -4.89
CA ASN A 654 -15.17 0.12 -6.13
C ASN A 654 -15.99 -0.95 -6.87
N GLY A 655 -16.21 -0.73 -8.16
CA GLY A 655 -16.79 -1.72 -9.07
C GLY A 655 -18.01 -1.21 -9.85
N THR A 656 -18.72 -2.15 -10.47
CA THR A 656 -19.98 -1.89 -11.17
C THR A 656 -21.15 -1.91 -10.19
N ASN A 657 -22.16 -1.08 -10.43
CA ASN A 657 -23.31 -0.83 -9.54
C ASN A 657 -22.97 -0.26 -8.16
N THR A 658 -21.73 0.13 -7.90
CA THR A 658 -21.31 0.80 -6.67
C THR A 658 -21.46 2.31 -6.79
N ILE A 659 -21.14 3.06 -5.74
CA ILE A 659 -21.26 4.53 -5.75
C ILE A 659 -20.35 5.22 -6.80
N MET A 660 -19.25 4.59 -7.20
CA MET A 660 -18.35 5.09 -8.25
C MET A 660 -18.81 4.74 -9.67
N ASP A 661 -19.84 3.91 -9.83
CA ASP A 661 -20.47 3.69 -11.14
C ASP A 661 -21.45 4.85 -11.41
N LEU A 662 -20.92 5.96 -11.92
CA LEU A 662 -21.66 7.20 -12.19
C LEU A 662 -22.80 6.99 -13.19
N ALA A 663 -22.69 6.04 -14.11
CA ALA A 663 -23.77 5.69 -15.02
C ALA A 663 -24.97 5.03 -14.31
N LYS A 664 -24.74 4.37 -13.17
CA LYS A 664 -25.80 3.69 -12.38
C LYS A 664 -26.24 4.46 -11.15
N LYS A 665 -25.32 5.20 -10.54
CA LYS A 665 -25.52 5.91 -9.26
C LYS A 665 -25.17 7.40 -9.37
N PRO A 666 -25.64 8.15 -10.38
CA PRO A 666 -25.25 9.56 -10.56
C PRO A 666 -25.66 10.43 -9.36
N ASN A 667 -26.82 10.13 -8.77
CA ASN A 667 -27.42 10.95 -7.71
C ASN A 667 -27.10 10.50 -6.27
N MET A 668 -26.38 9.39 -6.09
CA MET A 668 -26.02 8.92 -4.75
C MET A 668 -24.82 9.71 -4.22
N SER A 669 -24.89 10.24 -3.01
CA SER A 669 -23.76 10.98 -2.43
C SER A 669 -22.81 10.07 -1.65
N PHE A 670 -21.50 10.39 -1.64
CA PHE A 670 -20.55 9.68 -0.78
C PHE A 670 -20.89 9.81 0.71
N TYR A 671 -21.58 10.87 1.11
CA TYR A 671 -22.09 11.02 2.47
C TYR A 671 -23.19 10.00 2.82
N ASP A 672 -23.83 9.39 1.83
CA ASP A 672 -24.89 8.39 2.06
C ASP A 672 -24.33 6.98 2.35
N LEU A 673 -23.02 6.77 2.21
CA LEU A 673 -22.40 5.44 2.22
C LEU A 673 -22.61 4.66 3.54
N LEU A 674 -22.68 5.39 4.66
CA LEU A 674 -22.96 4.85 6.00
C LEU A 674 -24.44 4.93 6.40
N SER A 675 -25.31 5.45 5.53
CA SER A 675 -26.73 5.59 5.83
C SER A 675 -27.45 4.24 5.75
N GLU A 676 -28.62 4.16 6.36
CA GLU A 676 -29.50 3.01 6.18
C GLU A 676 -29.96 2.95 4.72
N ALA A 677 -29.70 1.82 4.06
CA ALA A 677 -30.04 1.63 2.66
C ALA A 677 -31.56 1.54 2.48
N LYS A 678 -32.12 2.32 1.55
CA LYS A 678 -33.54 2.20 1.16
C LYS A 678 -33.86 0.82 0.59
N ASP A 679 -32.92 0.24 -0.16
CA ASP A 679 -32.94 -1.15 -0.59
C ASP A 679 -31.79 -1.89 0.10
N PRO A 680 -32.06 -2.88 0.97
CA PRO A 680 -31.03 -3.63 1.68
C PRO A 680 -30.12 -4.47 0.76
N LYS A 681 -30.44 -4.58 -0.53
CA LYS A 681 -29.62 -5.29 -1.54
C LYS A 681 -28.72 -4.37 -2.36
N ASP A 682 -28.76 -3.06 -2.13
CA ASP A 682 -27.96 -2.11 -2.89
C ASP A 682 -26.48 -2.18 -2.48
N PRO A 683 -25.57 -2.62 -3.38
CA PRO A 683 -24.17 -2.84 -3.04
C PRO A 683 -23.38 -1.54 -2.81
N SER A 684 -23.96 -0.37 -3.06
CA SER A 684 -23.31 0.92 -2.78
C SER A 684 -23.28 1.29 -1.30
N TYR A 685 -24.05 0.61 -0.44
CA TYR A 685 -24.10 0.88 1.00
C TYR A 685 -23.26 -0.13 1.77
N LEU A 686 -22.53 0.36 2.79
CA LEU A 686 -21.70 -0.50 3.65
C LEU A 686 -22.52 -1.62 4.31
N THR A 687 -23.73 -1.28 4.77
CA THR A 687 -24.65 -2.22 5.45
C THR A 687 -24.94 -3.48 4.63
N TYR A 688 -25.01 -3.39 3.30
CA TYR A 688 -25.21 -4.55 2.43
C TYR A 688 -24.05 -5.54 2.59
N TRP A 689 -22.82 -5.06 2.53
CA TRP A 689 -21.62 -5.90 2.62
C TRP A 689 -21.39 -6.46 4.02
N LEU A 690 -21.64 -5.68 5.06
CA LEU A 690 -21.54 -6.15 6.45
C LEU A 690 -22.46 -7.35 6.68
N ARG A 691 -23.74 -7.25 6.29
CA ARG A 691 -24.72 -8.33 6.49
C ARG A 691 -24.35 -9.62 5.74
N ARG A 692 -23.58 -9.55 4.65
CA ARG A 692 -23.13 -10.73 3.89
C ARG A 692 -22.05 -11.56 4.60
N ASN A 693 -21.43 -11.01 5.65
CA ASN A 693 -20.45 -11.75 6.44
C ASN A 693 -21.09 -12.63 7.52
N GLN A 694 -22.42 -12.61 7.66
CA GLN A 694 -23.12 -13.51 8.58
C GLN A 694 -22.85 -14.97 8.20
N GLY A 695 -22.37 -15.76 9.16
CA GLY A 695 -21.88 -17.13 8.95
C GLY A 695 -21.28 -17.72 10.22
N ASP A 696 -20.36 -18.68 10.05
CA ASP A 696 -19.82 -19.46 11.19
C ASP A 696 -18.98 -18.65 12.17
N PHE A 697 -18.33 -17.59 11.69
CA PHE A 697 -17.58 -16.63 12.52
C PHE A 697 -18.48 -15.48 13.00
N TYR A 698 -19.44 -15.02 12.21
CA TYR A 698 -20.36 -13.94 12.60
C TYR A 698 -21.80 -14.46 12.62
N GLN A 699 -22.23 -15.08 13.71
CA GLN A 699 -23.59 -15.61 13.84
C GLN A 699 -24.64 -14.50 13.78
N GLU A 700 -24.30 -13.33 14.32
CA GLU A 700 -25.17 -12.16 14.38
C GLU A 700 -24.33 -10.91 14.07
N ILE A 701 -24.89 -10.01 13.26
CA ILE A 701 -24.28 -8.72 12.94
C ILE A 701 -25.37 -7.66 13.13
N ASN A 702 -25.25 -6.90 14.20
CA ASN A 702 -26.14 -5.80 14.57
C ASN A 702 -25.53 -4.50 14.09
N ILE A 703 -26.30 -3.70 13.36
CA ILE A 703 -25.83 -2.44 12.75
C ILE A 703 -26.74 -1.32 13.20
N ASN A 704 -26.16 -0.31 13.85
CA ASN A 704 -26.81 0.92 14.28
C ASN A 704 -26.25 2.10 13.48
N HIS A 705 -27.10 3.09 13.19
CA HIS A 705 -26.73 4.29 12.44
C HIS A 705 -26.87 5.53 13.34
N LYS A 706 -25.82 6.36 13.40
CA LYS A 706 -25.74 7.58 14.23
C LYS A 706 -25.70 8.87 13.40
#